data_AF-A2G3G0-F1
#
_entry.id   AF-A2G3G0-F1
#
_cell.length_a   1.000
_cell.length_b   1.000
_cell.length_c   1.000
_cell.angle_alpha   90.00
_cell.angle_beta   90.00
_cell.angle_gamma   90.00
#
_symmetry.space_group_name_H-M   'P 1'
#
loop_
_entity.id
_entity.type
_entity.pdbx_description
1 polymer ?
#
loop_
_entity_poly.entity_id
_entity_poly.type
_entity_poly.pdbx_seq_one_letter_code
_entity_poly.pdbx_strand_id
1 'polypeptide(L)'
;MFDSGSDCDLNTSVNASNMDSATDAQLLAETCGEQLQEEIASLTKQNNILRAQFEQAVALTEKMEDVHKENEQLKQQIRELNNQKQDLVRRLEISTLAQNEAAKKITEERQSMNAQRESDVAIIQKEMEKTKKSFQAQNDSLYDQLQASQSANEQLQIAQKTLQGRIEKMLENASHYLNKDFQSFDDLASFFEKQASQGFIVQEPQETAKNMPLLFGQPSDDRSQEYERKIKSIKQQLKAEIATNKELVHKLDLASKNSDRVEAQHKNEINNLNTKTAQLNEEHAQIVRDLKRKISQLETKLAAAQTKPAPKKEAIKPIVAAQTQPVQAPAPVIAPRIIVQPQQQQQQPVEQARPSIKPADQEIINDQYIARINELNKQLDEVNGKLKASTEQNKISETRIGELTVALDKAEREHAALKTVHQETINEVESIRRALHAKEEARDKKAELQRRRDQQKAKATIMNLEKNAETLKGQIFEQQLESEKQNHLNNELKAKIAVLESENNELRSNSSKLQAEITDLTQKAAMKKELTEEDVLPSTSFSTSKFEPSIVQQIDKVAMNGSLSAASKLQHIYHIISKAYNQKLQELTRELDESASGAEKIETIFSDFIVNLSIALTDNAITLEDFINNKLSQNLVQVASGIRSHAADEHRHAEYLQAIVDTFTQTFGSGADVTAQINAVRGEIEQKQNEIEARKKKSKALKTQLSDALTKLQNIKSERDETENQLKDEVARLTTQNDQLTETNRKMKAELKDVKDRLIEKEDLLEQAQHNIEEREANIEEEREAYEQSIQQQHEELETKLANDLQQQQETNAALEQQLAKFKQAVAIQNQTISERENKIAQLQKDSDIFEKSITARAELEKKQIVESYEKAIAEITAQCNAHRSDVERLSGELAKSEKKVRDAKQIVLKTKRDNAKAEKELKSMEEQFNREKKLHESALKNAQITAEANFTQKINEVKSKAEDERRKLFAVAATEFNMFFNATEQIDERSYKNIIQKAKSELERLSKSDSAIRRMVGAGSKQSTDDAVAQLMMEH
;
A
#
# COMPACT_ATOMS: atom_id res chain seq x y z
N MET A 1 45.30 39.78 28.56
CA MET A 1 45.85 41.10 28.18
C MET A 1 44.72 41.92 27.59
N PHE A 2 44.55 43.20 27.87
CA PHE A 2 45.01 43.97 29.06
C PHE A 2 44.10 45.20 29.13
N ASP A 3 43.64 45.58 30.32
CA ASP A 3 42.81 46.77 30.52
C ASP A 3 43.37 47.55 31.72
N SER A 4 44.37 48.40 31.46
CA SER A 4 45.05 49.33 32.38
C SER A 4 46.12 50.12 31.63
N GLY A 5 46.28 51.41 31.96
CA GLY A 5 47.17 52.36 31.25
C GLY A 5 46.44 53.68 30.99
N SER A 6 46.15 54.55 31.97
CA SER A 6 47.04 55.14 33.00
C SER A 6 47.97 56.21 32.42
N ASP A 7 47.49 57.45 32.38
CA ASP A 7 48.29 58.64 32.12
C ASP A 7 49.31 58.92 33.25
N CYS A 8 50.44 59.52 32.89
CA CYS A 8 51.26 60.37 33.77
C CYS A 8 52.18 61.25 32.92
N ASP A 9 52.06 62.57 33.06
CA ASP A 9 52.91 63.55 32.38
C ASP A 9 54.33 63.60 32.93
N LEU A 10 55.26 64.17 32.15
CA LEU A 10 56.64 64.40 32.55
C LEU A 10 57.15 65.74 32.01
N ASN A 11 57.37 66.74 32.88
CA ASN A 11 58.22 67.89 32.54
C ASN A 11 58.72 68.72 33.75
N THR A 12 59.95 69.26 33.64
CA THR A 12 60.58 70.33 34.49
C THR A 12 60.75 70.04 36.00
N SER A 13 61.83 70.43 36.72
CA SER A 13 62.84 71.47 36.44
C SER A 13 64.17 71.31 37.24
N VAL A 14 65.30 71.60 36.58
CA VAL A 14 66.52 72.34 37.01
C VAL A 14 66.93 72.43 38.51
N ASN A 15 68.19 72.06 38.83
CA ASN A 15 69.17 72.95 39.48
C ASN A 15 70.63 72.45 39.41
N ALA A 16 71.62 73.32 39.68
CA ALA A 16 73.06 73.06 39.47
C ALA A 16 73.99 73.84 40.43
N SER A 17 75.25 73.40 40.62
CA SER A 17 76.34 74.23 41.19
C SER A 17 77.79 73.68 41.01
N ASN A 18 78.57 74.37 40.16
CA ASN A 18 79.96 74.83 40.32
C ASN A 18 81.12 73.98 40.94
N MET A 19 82.24 73.92 40.18
CA MET A 19 83.67 73.93 40.58
C MET A 19 84.20 72.76 41.46
N ASP A 20 85.46 72.31 41.34
CA ASP A 20 86.69 73.01 40.89
C ASP A 20 87.59 72.14 39.97
N SER A 21 88.64 72.73 39.36
CA SER A 21 89.31 72.13 38.18
C SER A 21 90.84 71.95 38.29
N ALA A 22 91.29 70.70 38.46
CA ALA A 22 92.55 70.17 37.88
C ALA A 22 92.70 68.66 38.16
N THR A 23 92.81 68.27 39.43
CA THR A 23 93.05 66.87 39.85
C THR A 23 91.86 65.98 39.52
N ASP A 24 90.65 66.50 39.76
CA ASP A 24 89.40 65.86 39.38
C ASP A 24 89.33 65.61 37.87
N ALA A 25 89.93 66.46 37.03
CA ALA A 25 89.84 66.28 35.57
C ALA A 25 90.51 64.99 35.06
N GLN A 26 91.54 64.49 35.76
CA GLN A 26 92.17 63.20 35.40
C GLN A 26 91.40 62.01 36.00
N LEU A 27 90.90 62.13 37.24
CA LEU A 27 90.06 61.08 37.85
C LEU A 27 88.70 60.94 37.14
N LEU A 28 88.14 62.06 36.68
CA LEU A 28 86.97 62.14 35.80
C LEU A 28 87.27 61.59 34.41
N ALA A 29 88.50 61.72 33.89
CA ALA A 29 88.85 61.11 32.60
C ALA A 29 88.91 59.58 32.69
N GLU A 30 89.48 59.01 33.76
CA GLU A 30 89.47 57.56 33.98
C GLU A 30 88.05 57.05 34.29
N THR A 31 87.31 57.67 35.22
CA THR A 31 85.93 57.24 35.52
C THR A 31 84.95 57.48 34.36
N CYS A 32 85.13 58.50 33.53
CA CYS A 32 84.36 58.66 32.28
C CYS A 32 84.77 57.61 31.23
N GLY A 33 86.04 57.21 31.18
CA GLY A 33 86.52 56.09 30.36
C GLY A 33 85.88 54.76 30.78
N GLU A 34 85.87 54.46 32.08
CA GLU A 34 85.20 53.29 32.65
C GLU A 34 83.68 53.33 32.42
N GLN A 35 83.03 54.50 32.62
CA GLN A 35 81.60 54.69 32.34
C GLN A 35 81.27 54.50 30.85
N LEU A 36 82.07 55.03 29.91
CA LEU A 36 81.88 54.76 28.49
C LEU A 36 82.09 53.28 28.17
N GLN A 37 83.04 52.61 28.82
CA GLN A 37 83.31 51.19 28.59
C GLN A 37 82.19 50.29 29.17
N GLU A 38 81.62 50.65 30.31
CA GLU A 38 80.43 50.02 30.89
C GLU A 38 79.16 50.31 30.06
N GLU A 39 79.00 51.53 29.54
CA GLU A 39 77.91 51.88 28.63
C GLU A 39 78.03 51.13 27.30
N ILE A 40 79.22 51.05 26.70
CA ILE A 40 79.47 50.24 25.50
C ILE A 40 79.21 48.75 25.77
N ALA A 41 79.58 48.22 26.94
CA ALA A 41 79.27 46.84 27.33
C ALA A 41 77.76 46.63 27.52
N SER A 42 77.05 47.59 28.13
CA SER A 42 75.60 47.60 28.31
C SER A 42 74.87 47.65 26.97
N LEU A 43 75.24 48.58 26.08
CA LEU A 43 74.71 48.71 24.73
C LEU A 43 75.00 47.47 23.88
N THR A 44 76.19 46.86 24.01
CA THR A 44 76.52 45.59 23.34
C THR A 44 75.64 44.45 23.84
N LYS A 45 75.41 44.36 25.17
CA LYS A 45 74.51 43.39 25.77
C LYS A 45 73.06 43.60 25.31
N GLN A 46 72.59 44.85 25.24
CA GLN A 46 71.27 45.19 24.71
C GLN A 46 71.15 44.85 23.21
N ASN A 47 72.18 45.14 22.40
CA ASN A 47 72.19 44.80 20.97
C ASN A 47 72.15 43.28 20.76
N ASN A 48 72.86 42.51 21.58
CA ASN A 48 72.83 41.04 21.54
C ASN A 48 71.46 40.48 21.98
N ILE A 49 70.81 41.08 22.99
CA ILE A 49 69.44 40.72 23.38
C ILE A 49 68.45 41.03 22.25
N LEU A 50 68.55 42.20 21.62
CA LEU A 50 67.70 42.59 20.49
C LEU A 50 67.91 41.69 19.26
N ARG A 51 69.15 41.28 18.98
CA ARG A 51 69.45 40.27 17.93
C ARG A 51 68.80 38.94 18.24
N ALA A 52 68.95 38.41 19.45
CA ALA A 52 68.33 37.16 19.86
C ALA A 52 66.79 37.22 19.82
N GLN A 53 66.19 38.35 20.22
CA GLN A 53 64.75 38.59 20.10
C GLN A 53 64.27 38.68 18.65
N PHE A 54 65.04 39.31 17.77
CA PHE A 54 64.75 39.38 16.34
C PHE A 54 64.85 38.00 15.67
N GLU A 55 65.91 37.24 15.95
CA GLU A 55 66.11 35.88 15.47
C GLU A 55 65.00 34.93 15.97
N GLN A 56 64.59 35.07 17.24
CA GLN A 56 63.43 34.37 17.79
C GLN A 56 62.11 34.77 17.10
N ALA A 57 61.93 36.05 16.73
CA ALA A 57 60.75 36.53 16.02
C ALA A 57 60.70 36.03 14.57
N VAL A 58 61.84 35.92 13.88
CA VAL A 58 61.95 35.28 12.55
C VAL A 58 61.57 33.80 12.66
N ALA A 59 62.18 33.06 13.59
CA ALA A 59 61.87 31.63 13.78
C ALA A 59 60.42 31.37 14.26
N LEU A 60 59.77 32.35 14.89
CA LEU A 60 58.33 32.32 15.21
C LEU A 60 57.47 32.60 13.97
N THR A 61 57.93 33.46 13.06
CA THR A 61 57.24 33.77 11.80
C THR A 61 57.24 32.57 10.86
N GLU A 62 58.36 31.85 10.72
CA GLU A 62 58.45 30.61 9.94
C GLU A 62 57.45 29.56 10.47
N LYS A 63 57.42 29.33 11.79
CA LYS A 63 56.46 28.42 12.43
C LYS A 63 55.00 28.86 12.25
N MET A 64 54.74 30.17 12.23
CA MET A 64 53.41 30.71 11.95
C MET A 64 53.01 30.48 10.49
N GLU A 65 53.95 30.56 9.54
CA GLU A 65 53.69 30.24 8.13
C GLU A 65 53.39 28.74 7.93
N ASP A 66 54.11 27.85 8.61
CA ASP A 66 53.83 26.40 8.56
C ASP A 66 52.49 26.04 9.19
N VAL A 67 52.15 26.64 10.34
CA VAL A 67 50.80 26.53 10.93
C VAL A 67 49.72 27.09 9.99
N HIS A 68 50.02 28.12 9.19
CA HIS A 68 49.09 28.60 8.16
C HIS A 68 48.93 27.61 7.00
N LYS A 69 50.01 26.98 6.51
CA LYS A 69 49.97 25.93 5.48
C LYS A 69 49.16 24.72 5.95
N GLU A 70 49.41 24.24 7.17
CA GLU A 70 48.65 23.14 7.78
C GLU A 70 47.16 23.50 7.92
N ASN A 71 46.86 24.72 8.41
CA ASN A 71 45.48 25.20 8.48
C ASN A 71 44.79 25.31 7.11
N GLU A 72 45.52 25.61 6.03
CA GLU A 72 44.96 25.60 4.69
C GLU A 72 44.72 24.18 4.17
N GLN A 73 45.66 23.26 4.35
CA GLN A 73 45.49 21.84 3.99
C GLN A 73 44.31 21.22 4.73
N LEU A 74 44.18 21.45 6.05
CA LEU A 74 43.05 21.00 6.84
C LEU A 74 41.72 21.61 6.36
N LYS A 75 41.69 22.89 5.96
CA LYS A 75 40.50 23.52 5.35
C LYS A 75 40.14 22.91 3.99
N GLN A 76 41.12 22.50 3.19
CA GLN A 76 40.89 21.79 1.93
C GLN A 76 40.33 20.38 2.18
N GLN A 77 40.95 19.60 3.08
CA GLN A 77 40.45 18.29 3.49
C GLN A 77 39.03 18.35 4.09
N ILE A 78 38.72 19.33 4.93
CA ILE A 78 37.38 19.52 5.49
C ILE A 78 36.35 19.80 4.39
N ARG A 79 36.69 20.57 3.34
CA ARG A 79 35.80 20.78 2.19
C ARG A 79 35.58 19.49 1.41
N GLU A 80 36.64 18.73 1.15
CA GLU A 80 36.58 17.50 0.39
C GLU A 80 35.80 16.40 1.11
N LEU A 81 36.07 16.17 2.41
CA LEU A 81 35.30 15.25 3.25
C LEU A 81 33.83 15.68 3.36
N ASN A 82 33.52 16.98 3.40
CA ASN A 82 32.14 17.46 3.41
C ASN A 82 31.43 17.27 2.06
N ASN A 83 32.16 17.38 0.93
CA ASN A 83 31.64 17.04 -0.40
C ASN A 83 31.38 15.53 -0.53
N GLN A 84 32.33 14.69 -0.11
CA GLN A 84 32.16 13.23 -0.07
C GLN A 84 30.98 12.82 0.81
N LYS A 85 30.83 13.45 2.00
CA LYS A 85 29.67 13.27 2.87
C LYS A 85 28.35 13.64 2.19
N GLN A 86 28.31 14.73 1.43
CA GLN A 86 27.12 15.13 0.69
C GLN A 86 26.77 14.16 -0.46
N ASP A 87 27.76 13.65 -1.18
CA ASP A 87 27.53 12.60 -2.20
C ASP A 87 27.02 11.30 -1.55
N LEU A 88 27.67 10.83 -0.48
CA LEU A 88 27.25 9.62 0.24
C LEU A 88 25.83 9.74 0.82
N VAL A 89 25.48 10.90 1.40
CA VAL A 89 24.10 11.19 1.84
C VAL A 89 23.12 11.15 0.67
N ARG A 90 23.46 11.74 -0.47
CA ARG A 90 22.61 11.78 -1.66
C ARG A 90 22.43 10.40 -2.31
N ARG A 91 23.47 9.58 -2.32
CA ARG A 91 23.44 8.18 -2.77
C ARG A 91 22.63 7.32 -1.81
N LEU A 92 22.72 7.57 -0.50
CA LEU A 92 21.87 6.92 0.50
C LEU A 92 20.39 7.30 0.32
N GLU A 93 20.08 8.59 0.14
CA GLU A 93 18.71 9.05 -0.16
C GLU A 93 18.13 8.37 -1.41
N ILE A 94 18.90 8.29 -2.50
CA ILE A 94 18.49 7.60 -3.74
C ILE A 94 18.26 6.10 -3.48
N SER A 95 19.16 5.44 -2.76
CA SER A 95 19.05 4.02 -2.41
C SER A 95 17.81 3.75 -1.54
N THR A 96 17.58 4.55 -0.50
CA THR A 96 16.40 4.46 0.36
C THR A 96 15.10 4.77 -0.40
N LEU A 97 15.11 5.70 -1.36
CA LEU A 97 13.95 5.94 -2.24
C LEU A 97 13.66 4.74 -3.14
N ALA A 98 14.69 4.14 -3.76
CA ALA A 98 14.54 2.94 -4.59
C ALA A 98 14.05 1.73 -3.76
N GLN A 99 14.58 1.53 -2.56
CA GLN A 99 14.15 0.49 -1.63
C GLN A 99 12.69 0.66 -1.21
N ASN A 100 12.26 1.90 -0.94
CA ASN A 100 10.86 2.20 -0.61
C ASN A 100 9.92 1.99 -1.83
N GLU A 101 10.35 2.31 -3.05
CA GLU A 101 9.56 2.04 -4.25
C GLU A 101 9.44 0.52 -4.52
N ALA A 102 10.53 -0.23 -4.36
CA ALA A 102 10.52 -1.69 -4.49
C ALA A 102 9.64 -2.36 -3.43
N ALA A 103 9.76 -1.95 -2.16
CA ALA A 103 8.89 -2.44 -1.08
C ALA A 103 7.41 -2.12 -1.36
N LYS A 104 7.11 -0.92 -1.88
CA LYS A 104 5.75 -0.54 -2.28
C LYS A 104 5.21 -1.44 -3.40
N LYS A 105 5.98 -1.69 -4.46
CA LYS A 105 5.59 -2.62 -5.55
C LYS A 105 5.31 -4.03 -5.01
N ILE A 106 6.17 -4.57 -4.16
CA ILE A 106 5.96 -5.88 -3.53
C ILE A 106 4.67 -5.91 -2.69
N THR A 107 4.31 -4.82 -2.00
CA THR A 107 3.01 -4.75 -1.30
C THR A 107 1.81 -4.64 -2.23
N GLU A 108 1.93 -3.93 -3.36
CA GLU A 108 0.86 -3.80 -4.36
C GLU A 108 0.65 -5.12 -5.13
N GLU A 109 1.73 -5.81 -5.51
CA GLU A 109 1.70 -7.15 -6.09
C GLU A 109 1.10 -8.19 -5.13
N ARG A 110 1.47 -8.15 -3.83
CA ARG A 110 0.84 -9.02 -2.81
C ARG A 110 -0.65 -8.74 -2.64
N GLN A 111 -1.08 -7.48 -2.69
CA GLN A 111 -2.50 -7.14 -2.65
C GLN A 111 -3.25 -7.64 -3.91
N SER A 112 -2.66 -7.47 -5.09
CA SER A 112 -3.22 -7.99 -6.35
C SER A 112 -3.30 -9.53 -6.35
N MET A 113 -2.28 -10.22 -5.87
CA MET A 113 -2.25 -11.69 -5.71
C MET A 113 -3.32 -12.19 -4.73
N ASN A 114 -3.53 -11.50 -3.60
CA ASN A 114 -4.60 -11.85 -2.67
C ASN A 114 -5.98 -11.60 -3.27
N ALA A 115 -6.21 -10.46 -3.93
CA ALA A 115 -7.48 -10.16 -4.59
C ALA A 115 -7.81 -11.18 -5.70
N GLN A 116 -6.80 -11.60 -6.47
CA GLN A 116 -6.97 -12.69 -7.46
C GLN A 116 -7.32 -14.01 -6.77
N ARG A 117 -6.60 -14.41 -5.71
CA ARG A 117 -6.92 -15.62 -4.94
C ARG A 117 -8.31 -15.60 -4.32
N GLU A 118 -8.77 -14.46 -3.81
CA GLU A 118 -10.14 -14.30 -3.29
C GLU A 118 -11.20 -14.46 -4.40
N SER A 119 -10.93 -13.90 -5.59
CA SER A 119 -11.76 -14.12 -6.79
C SER A 119 -11.78 -15.59 -7.22
N ASP A 120 -10.62 -16.24 -7.31
CA ASP A 120 -10.48 -17.64 -7.72
C ASP A 120 -11.20 -18.58 -6.72
N VAL A 121 -11.04 -18.34 -5.41
CA VAL A 121 -11.76 -19.07 -4.36
C VAL A 121 -13.28 -18.87 -4.47
N ALA A 122 -13.75 -17.66 -4.76
CA ALA A 122 -15.18 -17.40 -4.97
C ALA A 122 -15.74 -18.11 -6.23
N ILE A 123 -14.94 -18.19 -7.31
CA ILE A 123 -15.28 -18.94 -8.52
C ILE A 123 -15.35 -20.45 -8.22
N ILE A 124 -14.34 -21.00 -7.54
CA ILE A 124 -14.28 -22.42 -7.15
C ILE A 124 -15.43 -22.79 -6.22
N GLN A 125 -15.78 -21.94 -5.25
CA GLN A 125 -16.95 -22.15 -4.38
C GLN A 125 -18.26 -22.18 -5.17
N LYS A 126 -18.42 -21.29 -6.15
CA LYS A 126 -19.62 -21.22 -7.01
C LYS A 126 -19.74 -22.43 -7.95
N GLU A 127 -18.63 -22.92 -8.49
CA GLU A 127 -18.55 -24.16 -9.29
C GLU A 127 -18.83 -25.41 -8.43
N MET A 128 -18.30 -25.45 -7.21
CA MET A 128 -18.56 -26.49 -6.22
C MET A 128 -20.03 -26.52 -5.78
N GLU A 129 -20.66 -25.36 -5.55
CA GLU A 129 -22.11 -25.28 -5.30
C GLU A 129 -22.95 -25.78 -6.47
N LYS A 130 -22.59 -25.37 -7.71
CA LYS A 130 -23.27 -25.80 -8.94
C LYS A 130 -23.19 -27.31 -9.13
N THR A 131 -22.00 -27.88 -8.92
CA THR A 131 -21.75 -29.33 -8.95
C THR A 131 -22.52 -30.06 -7.86
N LYS A 132 -22.53 -29.54 -6.62
CA LYS A 132 -23.32 -30.09 -5.51
C LYS A 132 -24.82 -30.09 -5.79
N LYS A 133 -25.35 -29.00 -6.36
CA LYS A 133 -26.77 -28.91 -6.78
C LYS A 133 -27.08 -29.89 -7.92
N SER A 134 -26.15 -30.11 -8.84
CA SER A 134 -26.28 -31.11 -9.91
C SER A 134 -26.34 -32.55 -9.36
N PHE A 135 -25.42 -32.92 -8.45
CA PHE A 135 -25.45 -34.25 -7.83
C PHE A 135 -26.66 -34.44 -6.91
N GLN A 136 -27.13 -33.39 -6.23
CA GLN A 136 -28.35 -33.46 -5.43
C GLN A 136 -29.56 -33.75 -6.33
N ALA A 137 -29.74 -33.01 -7.43
CA ALA A 137 -30.83 -33.27 -8.38
C ALA A 137 -30.75 -34.67 -9.05
N GLN A 138 -29.54 -35.22 -9.24
CA GLN A 138 -29.36 -36.61 -9.70
C GLN A 138 -29.77 -37.63 -8.63
N ASN A 139 -29.39 -37.41 -7.36
CA ASN A 139 -29.82 -38.27 -6.25
C ASN A 139 -31.34 -38.22 -6.06
N ASP A 140 -31.94 -37.02 -6.08
CA ASP A 140 -33.39 -36.83 -5.97
C ASP A 140 -34.12 -37.60 -7.09
N SER A 141 -33.65 -37.50 -8.34
CA SER A 141 -34.19 -38.26 -9.47
C SER A 141 -33.99 -39.79 -9.35
N LEU A 142 -32.92 -40.26 -8.69
CA LEU A 142 -32.72 -41.68 -8.40
C LEU A 142 -33.65 -42.17 -7.28
N TYR A 143 -33.96 -41.34 -6.29
CA TYR A 143 -34.98 -41.63 -5.27
C TYR A 143 -36.38 -41.70 -5.89
N ASP A 144 -36.75 -40.77 -6.77
CA ASP A 144 -38.03 -40.80 -7.51
C ASP A 144 -38.15 -42.10 -8.34
N GLN A 145 -37.10 -42.48 -9.06
CA GLN A 145 -37.06 -43.73 -9.85
C GLN A 145 -37.16 -44.99 -8.95
N LEU A 146 -36.48 -44.99 -7.81
CA LEU A 146 -36.55 -46.09 -6.83
C LEU A 146 -37.96 -46.22 -6.25
N GLN A 147 -38.60 -45.11 -5.86
CA GLN A 147 -39.96 -45.09 -5.32
C GLN A 147 -41.00 -45.52 -6.37
N ALA A 148 -40.85 -45.08 -7.63
CA ALA A 148 -41.70 -45.53 -8.73
C ALA A 148 -41.57 -47.04 -8.99
N SER A 149 -40.34 -47.57 -8.94
CA SER A 149 -40.05 -49.01 -9.09
C SER A 149 -40.63 -49.83 -7.92
N GLN A 150 -40.51 -49.33 -6.68
CA GLN A 150 -41.13 -49.93 -5.50
C GLN A 150 -42.65 -49.98 -5.62
N SER A 151 -43.30 -48.88 -6.00
CA SER A 151 -44.76 -48.84 -6.19
C SER A 151 -45.24 -49.79 -7.31
N ALA A 152 -44.48 -49.90 -8.40
CA ALA A 152 -44.78 -50.88 -9.46
C ALA A 152 -44.67 -52.33 -8.96
N ASN A 153 -43.66 -52.63 -8.12
CA ASN A 153 -43.48 -53.95 -7.53
C ASN A 153 -44.59 -54.29 -6.52
N GLU A 154 -45.03 -53.33 -5.70
CA GLU A 154 -46.20 -53.50 -4.81
C GLU A 154 -47.47 -53.79 -5.60
N GLN A 155 -47.73 -53.06 -6.69
CA GLN A 155 -48.87 -53.29 -7.57
C GLN A 155 -48.82 -54.69 -8.21
N LEU A 156 -47.64 -55.13 -8.67
CA LEU A 156 -47.44 -56.49 -9.20
C LEU A 156 -47.66 -57.56 -8.12
N GLN A 157 -47.20 -57.35 -6.89
CA GLN A 157 -47.43 -58.29 -5.78
C GLN A 157 -48.92 -58.38 -5.39
N ILE A 158 -49.65 -57.26 -5.42
CA ILE A 158 -51.11 -57.23 -5.21
C ILE A 158 -51.82 -57.96 -6.35
N ALA A 159 -51.40 -57.76 -7.61
CA ALA A 159 -51.95 -58.46 -8.77
C ALA A 159 -51.68 -59.98 -8.68
N GLN A 160 -50.49 -60.39 -8.27
CA GLN A 160 -50.11 -61.79 -8.07
C GLN A 160 -50.98 -62.45 -6.97
N LYS A 161 -51.13 -61.82 -5.81
CA LYS A 161 -52.02 -62.29 -4.72
C LYS A 161 -53.48 -62.39 -5.19
N THR A 162 -53.93 -61.44 -6.01
CA THR A 162 -55.28 -61.45 -6.58
C THR A 162 -55.48 -62.59 -7.60
N LEU A 163 -54.46 -62.90 -8.40
CA LEU A 163 -54.45 -64.04 -9.32
C LEU A 163 -54.42 -65.37 -8.55
N GLN A 164 -53.59 -65.49 -7.53
CA GLN A 164 -53.54 -66.67 -6.66
C GLN A 164 -54.90 -66.94 -6.01
N GLY A 165 -55.52 -65.94 -5.38
CA GLY A 165 -56.86 -66.09 -4.77
C GLY A 165 -57.98 -66.39 -5.79
N ARG A 166 -57.81 -66.03 -7.07
CA ARG A 166 -58.70 -66.48 -8.16
C ARG A 166 -58.47 -67.94 -8.52
N ILE A 167 -57.22 -68.40 -8.58
CA ILE A 167 -56.86 -69.80 -8.84
C ILE A 167 -57.36 -70.69 -7.70
N GLU A 168 -57.11 -70.32 -6.44
CA GLU A 168 -57.62 -71.00 -5.24
C GLU A 168 -59.15 -71.11 -5.28
N LYS A 169 -59.86 -70.03 -5.60
CA LYS A 169 -61.33 -70.05 -5.76
C LYS A 169 -61.80 -70.88 -6.96
N MET A 170 -61.05 -70.97 -8.05
CA MET A 170 -61.37 -71.87 -9.16
C MET A 170 -61.16 -73.34 -8.78
N LEU A 171 -60.14 -73.65 -7.98
CA LEU A 171 -59.89 -74.99 -7.44
C LEU A 171 -60.98 -75.39 -6.43
N GLU A 172 -61.38 -74.50 -5.53
CA GLU A 172 -62.49 -74.71 -4.59
C GLU A 172 -63.82 -74.95 -5.33
N ASN A 173 -64.18 -74.08 -6.28
CA ASN A 173 -65.38 -74.22 -7.11
C ASN A 173 -65.36 -75.54 -7.91
N ALA A 174 -64.22 -75.89 -8.51
CA ALA A 174 -64.07 -77.14 -9.27
C ALA A 174 -64.17 -78.37 -8.36
N SER A 175 -63.56 -78.32 -7.17
CA SER A 175 -63.62 -79.42 -6.19
C SER A 175 -65.05 -79.65 -5.70
N HIS A 176 -65.80 -78.58 -5.42
CA HIS A 176 -67.22 -78.65 -5.06
C HIS A 176 -68.10 -79.14 -6.22
N TYR A 177 -67.82 -78.75 -7.47
CA TYR A 177 -68.64 -79.18 -8.61
C TYR A 177 -68.35 -80.64 -9.04
N LEU A 178 -67.10 -81.06 -8.95
CA LEU A 178 -66.62 -82.38 -9.41
C LEU A 178 -66.52 -83.42 -8.26
N ASN A 179 -66.81 -83.03 -7.01
CA ASN A 179 -66.69 -83.84 -5.79
C ASN A 179 -65.30 -84.51 -5.66
N LYS A 180 -64.24 -83.75 -5.95
CA LYS A 180 -62.85 -84.22 -5.91
C LYS A 180 -61.89 -83.06 -5.69
N ASP A 181 -61.01 -83.17 -4.70
CA ASP A 181 -60.03 -82.12 -4.40
C ASP A 181 -58.92 -82.01 -5.47
N PHE A 182 -58.55 -80.78 -5.82
CA PHE A 182 -57.45 -80.45 -6.73
C PHE A 182 -56.40 -79.61 -5.98
N GLN A 183 -55.13 -80.06 -5.99
CA GLN A 183 -54.04 -79.40 -5.24
C GLN A 183 -53.37 -78.26 -6.04
N SER A 184 -53.42 -78.32 -7.37
CA SER A 184 -52.90 -77.30 -8.28
C SER A 184 -53.85 -77.06 -9.46
N PHE A 185 -53.68 -75.92 -10.14
CA PHE A 185 -54.41 -75.63 -11.38
C PHE A 185 -54.10 -76.66 -12.49
N ASP A 186 -52.88 -77.20 -12.49
CA ASP A 186 -52.43 -78.20 -13.47
C ASP A 186 -53.07 -79.57 -13.21
N ASP A 187 -53.40 -79.94 -11.97
CA ASP A 187 -54.21 -81.12 -11.65
C ASP A 187 -55.63 -81.02 -12.22
N LEU A 188 -56.21 -79.81 -12.14
CA LEU A 188 -57.55 -79.52 -12.68
C LEU A 188 -57.55 -79.53 -14.20
N ALA A 189 -56.56 -78.92 -14.85
CA ALA A 189 -56.37 -78.98 -16.30
C ALA A 189 -56.18 -80.43 -16.78
N SER A 190 -55.29 -81.18 -16.12
CA SER A 190 -55.02 -82.60 -16.38
C SER A 190 -56.26 -83.50 -16.21
N PHE A 191 -57.23 -83.10 -15.39
CA PHE A 191 -58.49 -83.83 -15.23
C PHE A 191 -59.43 -83.60 -16.42
N PHE A 192 -59.55 -82.35 -16.90
CA PHE A 192 -60.37 -82.05 -18.08
C PHE A 192 -59.80 -82.70 -19.36
N GLU A 193 -58.49 -82.71 -19.58
CA GLU A 193 -57.88 -83.41 -20.72
C GLU A 193 -58.18 -84.93 -20.72
N LYS A 194 -58.16 -85.55 -19.54
CA LYS A 194 -58.48 -86.98 -19.37
C LYS A 194 -59.97 -87.27 -19.58
N GLN A 195 -60.87 -86.32 -19.32
CA GLN A 195 -62.29 -86.45 -19.68
C GLN A 195 -62.55 -86.19 -21.17
N ALA A 196 -61.83 -85.26 -21.80
CA ALA A 196 -61.96 -84.95 -23.23
C ALA A 196 -61.53 -86.11 -24.15
N SER A 197 -60.82 -87.11 -23.62
CA SER A 197 -60.26 -88.25 -24.36
C SER A 197 -61.26 -89.39 -24.67
N GLN A 198 -62.57 -89.21 -24.43
CA GLN A 198 -63.62 -90.21 -24.71
C GLN A 198 -64.75 -89.66 -25.59
N GLY A 199 -64.55 -89.59 -26.91
CA GLY A 199 -65.67 -89.40 -27.84
C GLY A 199 -65.31 -88.91 -29.25
N PHE A 200 -65.71 -89.70 -30.25
CA PHE A 200 -65.77 -89.37 -31.69
C PHE A 200 -64.46 -89.23 -32.49
N ILE A 201 -64.60 -89.56 -33.78
CA ILE A 201 -63.58 -89.71 -34.83
C ILE A 201 -64.25 -89.23 -36.16
N VAL A 202 -63.44 -88.93 -37.19
CA VAL A 202 -63.76 -88.89 -38.65
C VAL A 202 -63.66 -87.50 -39.34
N GLN A 203 -62.44 -87.25 -39.85
CA GLN A 203 -62.05 -86.86 -41.23
C GLN A 203 -62.47 -85.52 -41.91
N GLU A 204 -61.51 -85.05 -42.71
CA GLU A 204 -61.48 -83.94 -43.69
C GLU A 204 -62.03 -84.39 -45.08
N PRO A 205 -61.95 -83.66 -46.23
CA PRO A 205 -61.34 -82.34 -46.51
C PRO A 205 -62.07 -81.37 -47.50
N GLN A 206 -61.43 -80.21 -47.72
CA GLN A 206 -61.45 -79.26 -48.88
C GLN A 206 -62.61 -78.26 -49.15
N GLU A 207 -62.18 -76.98 -49.25
CA GLU A 207 -62.57 -75.92 -50.22
C GLU A 207 -64.08 -75.58 -50.45
N THR A 208 -64.59 -74.38 -50.15
CA THR A 208 -64.13 -73.06 -50.63
C THR A 208 -64.74 -71.84 -49.87
N ALA A 209 -64.02 -70.72 -49.89
CA ALA A 209 -64.48 -69.32 -49.90
C ALA A 209 -65.70 -68.79 -49.06
N LYS A 210 -65.33 -67.98 -48.04
CA LYS A 210 -65.93 -66.70 -47.58
C LYS A 210 -67.10 -66.64 -46.56
N ASN A 211 -66.87 -65.73 -45.60
CA ASN A 211 -67.76 -64.91 -44.76
C ASN A 211 -68.08 -65.36 -43.30
N MET A 212 -68.09 -64.31 -42.46
CA MET A 212 -68.17 -64.20 -40.99
C MET A 212 -69.51 -64.72 -40.38
N PRO A 213 -69.60 -65.02 -39.06
CA PRO A 213 -69.36 -64.06 -37.97
C PRO A 213 -68.53 -64.54 -36.74
N LEU A 214 -68.50 -63.68 -35.72
CA LEU A 214 -67.78 -63.66 -34.43
C LEU A 214 -67.92 -64.97 -33.59
N LEU A 215 -67.13 -65.28 -32.53
CA LEU A 215 -66.66 -64.41 -31.43
C LEU A 215 -65.56 -65.05 -30.51
N PHE A 216 -64.69 -64.20 -29.94
CA PHE A 216 -63.87 -64.37 -28.70
C PHE A 216 -62.63 -65.30 -28.66
N GLY A 217 -61.56 -64.84 -27.97
CA GLY A 217 -60.36 -65.64 -27.61
C GLY A 217 -59.01 -64.87 -27.60
N GLN A 218 -58.76 -63.98 -26.63
CA GLN A 218 -57.44 -63.33 -26.41
C GLN A 218 -56.53 -64.21 -25.52
N PRO A 219 -55.20 -64.30 -25.73
CA PRO A 219 -54.23 -63.21 -25.43
C PRO A 219 -53.04 -63.12 -26.43
N SER A 220 -52.14 -62.10 -26.41
CA SER A 220 -52.19 -60.73 -25.87
C SER A 220 -51.22 -59.84 -26.68
N ASP A 221 -51.69 -58.68 -27.15
CA ASP A 221 -50.97 -57.79 -28.11
C ASP A 221 -49.94 -56.83 -27.44
N ASP A 222 -49.66 -57.02 -26.15
CA ASP A 222 -49.02 -56.00 -25.33
C ASP A 222 -47.57 -55.69 -25.75
N ARG A 223 -46.76 -56.72 -26.07
CA ARG A 223 -45.34 -56.52 -26.44
C ARG A 223 -45.17 -55.68 -27.71
N SER A 224 -46.06 -55.85 -28.70
CA SER A 224 -46.00 -55.08 -29.94
C SER A 224 -46.38 -53.62 -29.69
N GLN A 225 -47.46 -53.40 -28.93
CA GLN A 225 -47.87 -52.06 -28.52
C GLN A 225 -46.86 -51.38 -27.59
N GLU A 226 -46.15 -52.10 -26.72
CA GLU A 226 -45.13 -51.52 -25.84
C GLU A 226 -43.95 -50.97 -26.66
N TYR A 227 -43.50 -51.70 -27.69
CA TYR A 227 -42.47 -51.20 -28.61
C TYR A 227 -42.98 -50.03 -29.46
N GLU A 228 -44.21 -50.08 -29.96
CA GLU A 228 -44.82 -48.91 -30.64
C GLU A 228 -44.90 -47.67 -29.73
N ARG A 229 -45.30 -47.84 -28.45
CA ARG A 229 -45.40 -46.76 -27.46
C ARG A 229 -44.01 -46.22 -27.10
N LYS A 230 -42.99 -47.09 -26.94
CA LYS A 230 -41.59 -46.68 -26.76
C LYS A 230 -41.05 -45.93 -27.98
N ILE A 231 -41.31 -46.40 -29.20
CA ILE A 231 -40.91 -45.72 -30.45
C ILE A 231 -41.64 -44.37 -30.61
N LYS A 232 -42.93 -44.28 -30.26
CA LYS A 232 -43.68 -43.01 -30.24
C LYS A 232 -43.13 -42.05 -29.18
N SER A 233 -42.84 -42.54 -27.97
CA SER A 233 -42.22 -41.76 -26.88
C SER A 233 -40.84 -41.22 -27.28
N ILE A 234 -39.95 -42.06 -27.79
CA ILE A 234 -38.62 -41.67 -28.27
C ILE A 234 -38.72 -40.68 -29.44
N LYS A 235 -39.65 -40.86 -30.38
CA LYS A 235 -39.91 -39.87 -31.45
C LYS A 235 -40.48 -38.56 -30.92
N GLN A 236 -41.26 -38.58 -29.85
CA GLN A 236 -41.80 -37.38 -29.19
C GLN A 236 -40.73 -36.64 -28.38
N GLN A 237 -39.88 -37.37 -27.65
CA GLN A 237 -38.68 -36.84 -26.98
C GLN A 237 -37.72 -36.22 -27.99
N LEU A 238 -37.36 -36.94 -29.07
CA LEU A 238 -36.52 -36.41 -30.15
C LEU A 238 -37.12 -35.15 -30.81
N LYS A 239 -38.45 -35.10 -30.98
CA LYS A 239 -39.14 -33.94 -31.54
C LYS A 239 -39.19 -32.75 -30.56
N ALA A 240 -39.25 -33.02 -29.25
CA ALA A 240 -39.07 -32.00 -28.22
C ALA A 240 -37.61 -31.51 -28.18
N GLU A 241 -36.63 -32.40 -28.29
CA GLU A 241 -35.20 -32.04 -28.27
C GLU A 241 -34.76 -31.27 -29.53
N ILE A 242 -35.42 -31.50 -30.67
CA ILE A 242 -35.30 -30.67 -31.86
C ILE A 242 -35.96 -29.29 -31.66
N ALA A 243 -36.97 -29.16 -30.80
CA ALA A 243 -37.59 -27.88 -30.46
C ALA A 243 -36.74 -27.08 -29.45
N THR A 244 -36.22 -27.73 -28.39
CA THR A 244 -35.28 -27.11 -27.44
C THR A 244 -34.01 -26.64 -28.16
N ASN A 245 -33.43 -27.45 -29.05
CA ASN A 245 -32.26 -27.03 -29.84
C ASN A 245 -32.57 -25.84 -30.75
N LYS A 246 -33.76 -25.77 -31.37
CA LYS A 246 -34.17 -24.59 -32.14
C LYS A 246 -34.34 -23.34 -31.26
N GLU A 247 -34.88 -23.49 -30.06
CA GLU A 247 -35.01 -22.39 -29.11
C GLU A 247 -33.64 -21.93 -28.57
N LEU A 248 -32.72 -22.87 -28.33
CA LEU A 248 -31.34 -22.59 -27.92
C LEU A 248 -30.56 -21.88 -29.04
N VAL A 249 -30.65 -22.34 -30.29
CA VAL A 249 -30.05 -21.66 -31.45
C VAL A 249 -30.62 -20.24 -31.61
N HIS A 250 -31.93 -20.05 -31.44
CA HIS A 250 -32.56 -18.73 -31.47
C HIS A 250 -32.09 -17.82 -30.31
N LYS A 251 -31.90 -18.37 -29.10
CA LYS A 251 -31.30 -17.65 -27.96
C LYS A 251 -29.83 -17.31 -28.21
N LEU A 252 -29.08 -18.15 -28.90
CA LEU A 252 -27.67 -17.94 -29.24
C LEU A 252 -27.51 -16.85 -30.32
N ASP A 253 -28.38 -16.84 -31.34
CA ASP A 253 -28.49 -15.76 -32.33
C ASP A 253 -28.88 -14.40 -31.67
N LEU A 254 -29.82 -14.41 -30.72
CA LEU A 254 -30.15 -13.25 -29.89
C LEU A 254 -28.99 -12.80 -28.98
N ALA A 255 -28.19 -13.73 -28.45
CA ALA A 255 -27.01 -13.40 -27.67
C ALA A 255 -25.91 -12.77 -28.55
N SER A 256 -25.66 -13.33 -29.73
CA SER A 256 -24.72 -12.78 -30.73
C SER A 256 -25.11 -11.35 -31.09
N LYS A 257 -26.37 -11.12 -31.51
CA LYS A 257 -26.86 -9.79 -31.89
C LYS A 257 -26.79 -8.76 -30.75
N ASN A 258 -26.88 -9.20 -29.50
CA ASN A 258 -26.63 -8.32 -28.35
C ASN A 258 -25.14 -8.05 -28.13
N SER A 259 -24.27 -9.05 -28.33
CA SER A 259 -22.81 -8.89 -28.32
C SER A 259 -22.36 -7.90 -29.40
N ASP A 260 -22.78 -8.10 -30.65
CA ASP A 260 -22.47 -7.23 -31.79
C ASP A 260 -22.89 -5.76 -31.51
N ARG A 261 -24.06 -5.58 -30.87
CA ARG A 261 -24.56 -4.26 -30.49
C ARG A 261 -23.75 -3.62 -29.37
N VAL A 262 -23.33 -4.39 -28.36
CA VAL A 262 -22.48 -3.91 -27.26
C VAL A 262 -21.08 -3.57 -27.78
N GLU A 263 -20.51 -4.39 -28.66
CA GLU A 263 -19.22 -4.10 -29.31
C GLU A 263 -19.31 -2.82 -30.14
N ALA A 264 -20.37 -2.64 -30.93
CA ALA A 264 -20.60 -1.40 -31.67
C ALA A 264 -20.76 -0.17 -30.75
N GLN A 265 -21.39 -0.32 -29.58
CA GLN A 265 -21.48 0.74 -28.57
C GLN A 265 -20.09 1.07 -27.98
N HIS A 266 -19.34 0.06 -27.55
CA HIS A 266 -17.99 0.23 -26.99
C HIS A 266 -17.03 0.85 -28.02
N LYS A 267 -17.11 0.43 -29.30
CA LYS A 267 -16.31 0.98 -30.41
C LYS A 267 -16.60 2.46 -30.66
N ASN A 268 -17.87 2.87 -30.56
CA ASN A 268 -18.26 4.28 -30.63
C ASN A 268 -17.79 5.08 -29.40
N GLU A 269 -17.83 4.49 -28.20
CA GLU A 269 -17.32 5.13 -26.99
C GLU A 269 -15.79 5.30 -27.01
N ILE A 270 -15.05 4.29 -27.47
CA ILE A 270 -13.60 4.38 -27.73
C ILE A 270 -13.29 5.50 -28.73
N ASN A 271 -14.06 5.62 -29.83
CA ASN A 271 -13.89 6.71 -30.80
C ASN A 271 -14.15 8.09 -30.18
N ASN A 272 -15.17 8.22 -29.32
CA ASN A 272 -15.46 9.47 -28.60
C ASN A 272 -14.35 9.83 -27.60
N LEU A 273 -13.83 8.85 -26.85
CA LEU A 273 -12.72 9.02 -25.90
C LEU A 273 -11.41 9.38 -26.62
N ASN A 274 -11.11 8.76 -27.77
CA ASN A 274 -9.97 9.10 -28.61
C ASN A 274 -10.09 10.53 -29.14
N THR A 275 -11.27 10.94 -29.62
CA THR A 275 -11.53 12.31 -30.11
C THR A 275 -11.33 13.34 -28.99
N LYS A 276 -11.82 13.06 -27.79
CA LYS A 276 -11.65 13.93 -26.61
C LYS A 276 -10.20 13.98 -26.11
N THR A 277 -9.46 12.87 -26.24
CA THR A 277 -8.02 12.80 -25.93
C THR A 277 -7.20 13.63 -26.92
N ALA A 278 -7.55 13.61 -28.21
CA ALA A 278 -6.93 14.48 -29.22
C ALA A 278 -7.17 15.97 -28.91
N GLN A 279 -8.40 16.36 -28.58
CA GLN A 279 -8.74 17.73 -28.17
C GLN A 279 -7.94 18.20 -26.95
N LEU A 280 -7.89 17.39 -25.88
CA LEU A 280 -7.12 17.70 -24.67
C LEU A 280 -5.61 17.80 -24.93
N ASN A 281 -5.07 17.01 -25.86
CA ASN A 281 -3.67 17.11 -26.28
C ASN A 281 -3.39 18.40 -27.08
N GLU A 282 -4.32 18.85 -27.92
CA GLU A 282 -4.19 20.12 -28.65
C GLU A 282 -4.29 21.33 -27.70
N GLU A 283 -5.22 21.31 -26.74
CA GLU A 283 -5.30 22.30 -25.64
C GLU A 283 -3.99 22.33 -24.83
N HIS A 284 -3.46 21.17 -24.44
CA HIS A 284 -2.17 21.10 -23.76
C HIS A 284 -1.01 21.65 -24.61
N ALA A 285 -1.00 21.37 -25.91
CA ALA A 285 -0.01 21.91 -26.84
C ALA A 285 -0.13 23.42 -26.99
N GLN A 286 -1.34 23.99 -26.91
CA GLN A 286 -1.58 25.44 -26.89
C GLN A 286 -1.06 26.06 -25.58
N ILE A 287 -1.41 25.50 -24.42
CA ILE A 287 -0.93 25.95 -23.10
C ILE A 287 0.61 25.90 -23.03
N VAL A 288 1.25 24.86 -23.57
CA VAL A 288 2.72 24.76 -23.63
C VAL A 288 3.34 25.83 -24.53
N ARG A 289 2.69 26.20 -25.65
CA ARG A 289 3.13 27.32 -26.51
C ARG A 289 3.04 28.66 -25.78
N ASP A 290 1.95 28.93 -25.08
CA ASP A 290 1.78 30.17 -24.31
C ASP A 290 2.71 30.25 -23.09
N LEU A 291 2.97 29.13 -22.41
CA LEU A 291 4.00 29.06 -21.36
C LEU A 291 5.41 29.30 -21.89
N LYS A 292 5.79 28.70 -23.04
CA LYS A 292 7.08 28.98 -23.71
C LYS A 292 7.20 30.46 -24.09
N ARG A 293 6.14 31.07 -24.63
CA ARG A 293 6.10 32.51 -24.94
C ARG A 293 6.31 33.37 -23.69
N LYS A 294 5.73 32.97 -22.56
CA LYS A 294 5.88 33.67 -21.27
C LYS A 294 7.27 33.50 -20.64
N ILE A 295 7.89 32.32 -20.79
CA ILE A 295 9.28 32.07 -20.41
C ILE A 295 10.22 32.97 -21.22
N SER A 296 10.11 32.99 -22.54
CA SER A 296 10.93 33.85 -23.41
C SER A 296 10.77 35.36 -23.08
N GLN A 297 9.57 35.81 -22.73
CA GLN A 297 9.33 37.18 -22.23
C GLN A 297 10.01 37.47 -20.89
N LEU A 298 10.13 36.48 -20.00
CA LEU A 298 10.83 36.62 -18.72
C LEU A 298 12.35 36.57 -18.90
N GLU A 299 12.86 35.67 -19.75
CA GLU A 299 14.27 35.59 -20.14
C GLU A 299 14.75 36.90 -20.78
N THR A 300 13.95 37.47 -21.69
CA THR A 300 14.23 38.80 -22.29
C THR A 300 14.31 39.90 -21.23
N LYS A 301 13.43 39.89 -20.22
CA LYS A 301 13.48 40.84 -19.08
C LYS A 301 14.67 40.61 -18.15
N LEU A 302 15.11 39.35 -18.01
CA LEU A 302 16.22 38.98 -17.14
C LEU A 302 17.56 39.34 -17.79
N ALA A 303 17.71 39.14 -19.10
CA ALA A 303 18.83 39.65 -19.89
C ALA A 303 18.92 41.20 -19.82
N ALA A 304 17.77 41.89 -19.91
CA ALA A 304 17.70 43.35 -19.74
C ALA A 304 18.04 43.84 -18.32
N ALA A 305 18.00 42.95 -17.31
CA ALA A 305 18.40 43.26 -15.94
C ALA A 305 19.89 42.99 -15.67
N GLN A 306 20.56 42.16 -16.47
CA GLN A 306 21.97 41.78 -16.29
C GLN A 306 22.97 42.74 -16.95
N THR A 307 22.52 43.70 -17.77
CA THR A 307 23.37 44.58 -18.58
C THR A 307 23.68 45.96 -17.94
N LYS A 308 23.69 46.05 -16.60
CA LYS A 308 24.11 47.26 -15.86
C LYS A 308 25.14 46.96 -14.75
N PRO A 309 26.45 47.15 -15.00
CA PRO A 309 27.46 47.18 -13.94
C PRO A 309 27.44 48.53 -13.20
N ALA A 310 27.83 48.54 -11.92
CA ALA A 310 27.94 49.74 -11.10
C ALA A 310 29.39 49.97 -10.61
N PRO A 311 30.03 51.10 -10.94
CA PRO A 311 31.27 51.53 -10.30
C PRO A 311 30.99 52.26 -8.97
N LYS A 312 32.03 52.47 -8.15
CA LYS A 312 31.95 53.10 -6.83
C LYS A 312 32.54 54.53 -6.83
N LYS A 313 32.12 55.28 -5.79
CA LYS A 313 32.82 56.38 -5.10
C LYS A 313 32.73 57.83 -5.63
N GLU A 314 32.65 58.70 -4.61
CA GLU A 314 33.18 60.07 -4.47
C GLU A 314 32.40 61.30 -4.95
N ALA A 315 32.51 62.33 -4.08
CA ALA A 315 32.33 63.77 -4.28
C ALA A 315 30.93 64.41 -4.47
N ILE A 316 30.57 65.20 -3.45
CA ILE A 316 30.01 66.58 -3.53
C ILE A 316 28.52 66.79 -3.90
N LYS A 317 27.92 67.62 -3.03
CA LYS A 317 26.59 68.26 -2.89
C LYS A 317 25.82 68.74 -4.17
N PRO A 318 24.51 69.04 -4.03
CA PRO A 318 23.53 68.88 -5.11
C PRO A 318 23.15 70.15 -5.89
N ILE A 319 22.66 69.94 -7.13
CA ILE A 319 21.88 70.91 -7.91
C ILE A 319 20.73 70.15 -8.61
N VAL A 320 19.53 70.74 -8.65
CA VAL A 320 18.34 70.19 -9.35
C VAL A 320 17.69 71.27 -10.21
N ALA A 321 17.70 71.08 -11.54
CA ALA A 321 17.04 71.89 -12.57
C ALA A 321 17.14 71.16 -13.92
N ALA A 322 16.20 71.23 -14.88
CA ALA A 322 14.84 71.80 -14.87
C ALA A 322 14.01 71.31 -16.09
N GLN A 323 12.69 71.61 -16.08
CA GLN A 323 11.75 71.71 -17.24
C GLN A 323 11.39 70.40 -17.99
N THR A 324 10.21 70.21 -18.61
CA THR A 324 8.96 71.01 -18.84
C THR A 324 7.71 70.18 -18.45
N GLN A 325 6.72 70.68 -17.68
CA GLN A 325 5.45 71.38 -18.08
C GLN A 325 4.51 70.65 -19.07
N PRO A 326 3.18 70.90 -19.09
CA PRO A 326 2.29 71.69 -18.18
C PRO A 326 1.18 70.78 -17.51
N VAL A 327 0.14 71.20 -16.74
CA VAL A 327 -1.00 72.13 -16.99
C VAL A 327 -1.77 72.43 -15.67
N GLN A 328 -2.22 73.69 -15.48
CA GLN A 328 -3.28 74.27 -14.57
C GLN A 328 -3.37 73.81 -13.08
N ALA A 329 -3.25 74.60 -12.00
CA ALA A 329 -3.63 76.00 -11.63
C ALA A 329 -5.08 76.15 -11.05
N PRO A 330 -5.38 77.14 -10.15
CA PRO A 330 -4.51 78.21 -9.63
C PRO A 330 -4.14 78.09 -8.12
N ALA A 331 -4.18 79.20 -7.36
CA ALA A 331 -3.08 79.56 -6.47
C ALA A 331 -3.40 80.54 -5.29
N PRO A 332 -2.72 80.42 -4.12
CA PRO A 332 -2.77 81.37 -2.99
C PRO A 332 -1.61 82.41 -3.01
N VAL A 333 -1.78 83.58 -2.37
CA VAL A 333 -0.91 84.76 -2.60
C VAL A 333 -0.66 85.64 -1.35
N ILE A 334 0.62 85.83 -0.97
CA ILE A 334 1.29 86.94 -0.21
C ILE A 334 0.73 87.28 1.21
N ALA A 335 1.45 87.30 2.35
CA ALA A 335 2.85 87.60 2.77
C ALA A 335 3.04 89.07 3.35
N PRO A 336 4.22 89.55 3.84
CA PRO A 336 4.38 89.92 5.27
C PRO A 336 5.01 91.31 5.59
N ARG A 337 5.08 91.72 6.87
CA ARG A 337 6.11 92.62 7.51
C ARG A 337 5.84 92.87 9.02
N ILE A 338 6.82 92.77 9.94
CA ILE A 338 7.86 93.73 10.46
C ILE A 338 7.39 94.74 11.56
N ILE A 339 7.90 94.51 12.78
CA ILE A 339 8.44 95.39 13.86
C ILE A 339 8.23 96.93 13.79
N VAL A 340 7.82 97.57 14.92
CA VAL A 340 8.50 98.72 15.62
C VAL A 340 7.67 99.25 16.84
N GLN A 341 8.34 99.96 17.76
CA GLN A 341 7.86 100.49 19.06
C GLN A 341 7.25 101.93 19.00
N PRO A 342 6.76 102.56 20.11
CA PRO A 342 5.66 103.55 20.07
C PRO A 342 6.00 105.02 20.43
N GLN A 343 5.07 105.93 20.09
CA GLN A 343 4.73 107.21 20.77
C GLN A 343 3.30 107.61 20.28
N GLN A 344 2.30 107.87 21.14
CA GLN A 344 1.99 109.09 21.93
C GLN A 344 1.34 110.27 21.17
N GLN A 345 0.58 111.10 21.91
CA GLN A 345 -0.10 112.35 21.52
C GLN A 345 -1.40 112.16 20.71
N GLN A 346 -2.48 112.96 20.85
CA GLN A 346 -2.84 114.08 21.76
C GLN A 346 -4.41 114.12 21.84
N GLN A 347 -5.14 114.97 22.59
CA GLN A 347 -5.17 116.44 22.60
C GLN A 347 -5.80 117.04 23.88
N GLN A 348 -5.43 118.31 24.12
CA GLN A 348 -5.94 119.30 25.10
C GLN A 348 -6.83 120.34 24.35
N PRO A 349 -7.18 121.60 24.76
CA PRO A 349 -6.70 122.51 25.84
C PRO A 349 -7.72 122.59 27.03
N VAL A 350 -8.03 123.63 27.82
CA VAL A 350 -7.89 125.13 27.87
C VAL A 350 -7.71 125.50 29.37
N GLU A 351 -6.73 126.30 29.82
CA GLU A 351 -6.65 127.79 29.91
C GLU A 351 -7.79 128.43 30.78
N GLN A 352 -7.61 129.42 31.68
CA GLN A 352 -6.66 130.55 31.77
C GLN A 352 -6.30 131.02 33.21
N ALA A 353 -5.17 131.76 33.31
CA ALA A 353 -4.85 132.92 34.17
C ALA A 353 -5.05 132.95 35.72
N ARG A 354 -4.05 133.54 36.41
CA ARG A 354 -4.16 134.13 37.77
C ARG A 354 -4.60 135.60 37.69
N PRO A 355 -5.27 136.12 38.74
CA PRO A 355 -4.81 137.36 39.37
C PRO A 355 -4.74 137.26 40.92
N SER A 356 -4.44 138.38 41.59
CA SER A 356 -4.32 138.52 43.05
C SER A 356 -5.14 139.73 43.52
N ILE A 357 -5.74 139.68 44.73
CA ILE A 357 -5.87 140.79 45.71
C ILE A 357 -6.71 140.38 46.95
N LYS A 358 -6.05 140.36 48.13
CA LYS A 358 -6.44 140.73 49.52
C LYS A 358 -7.87 140.34 50.07
N PRO A 359 -8.32 140.72 51.31
CA PRO A 359 -8.70 139.67 52.28
C PRO A 359 -9.95 139.98 53.15
N ALA A 360 -11.11 139.43 52.80
CA ALA A 360 -12.29 139.34 53.67
C ALA A 360 -13.14 138.12 53.26
N ASP A 361 -14.15 137.77 54.05
CA ASP A 361 -15.21 136.80 53.74
C ASP A 361 -14.76 135.35 53.45
N GLN A 362 -13.62 134.95 54.02
CA GLN A 362 -12.93 133.70 53.68
C GLN A 362 -13.48 132.42 54.38
N GLU A 363 -14.34 132.55 55.40
CA GLU A 363 -14.82 131.39 56.19
C GLU A 363 -15.92 130.57 55.50
N ILE A 364 -16.95 131.22 54.94
CA ILE A 364 -18.17 130.53 54.43
C ILE A 364 -17.88 129.66 53.19
N ILE A 365 -16.87 130.03 52.39
CA ILE A 365 -16.47 129.29 51.19
C ILE A 365 -15.67 128.01 51.56
N ASN A 366 -14.94 128.04 52.66
CA ASN A 366 -14.00 126.97 53.02
C ASN A 366 -14.73 125.67 53.40
N ASP A 367 -15.82 125.77 54.15
CA ASP A 367 -16.64 124.62 54.56
C ASP A 367 -17.28 123.88 53.37
N GLN A 368 -17.67 124.59 52.31
CA GLN A 368 -18.21 123.97 51.10
C GLN A 368 -17.14 123.18 50.33
N TYR A 369 -15.90 123.69 50.30
CA TYR A 369 -14.77 122.92 49.74
C TYR A 369 -14.41 121.71 50.61
N ILE A 370 -14.41 121.84 51.94
CA ILE A 370 -14.15 120.72 52.86
C ILE A 370 -15.22 119.62 52.70
N ALA A 371 -16.50 119.99 52.62
CA ALA A 371 -17.59 119.04 52.35
C ALA A 371 -17.40 118.34 50.98
N ARG A 372 -17.01 119.09 49.94
CA ARG A 372 -16.76 118.52 48.61
C ARG A 372 -15.53 117.61 48.56
N ILE A 373 -14.47 117.94 49.31
CA ILE A 373 -13.27 117.11 49.46
C ILE A 373 -13.61 115.81 50.19
N ASN A 374 -14.41 115.86 51.25
CA ASN A 374 -14.82 114.66 51.99
C ASN A 374 -15.69 113.71 51.15
N GLU A 375 -16.63 114.24 50.35
CA GLU A 375 -17.41 113.42 49.42
C GLU A 375 -16.53 112.84 48.28
N LEU A 376 -15.58 113.60 47.74
CA LEU A 376 -14.62 113.10 46.76
C LEU A 376 -13.69 112.02 47.34
N ASN A 377 -13.22 112.17 48.58
CA ASN A 377 -12.41 111.17 49.27
C ASN A 377 -13.20 109.88 49.51
N LYS A 378 -14.47 109.98 49.91
CA LYS A 378 -15.36 108.81 50.05
C LYS A 378 -15.57 108.09 48.72
N GLN A 379 -15.76 108.83 47.62
CA GLN A 379 -15.85 108.25 46.27
C GLN A 379 -14.52 107.61 45.84
N LEU A 380 -13.37 108.21 46.22
CA LEU A 380 -12.04 107.65 46.01
C LEU A 380 -11.85 106.32 46.77
N ASP A 381 -12.30 106.24 48.02
CA ASP A 381 -12.24 105.02 48.84
C ASP A 381 -13.16 103.92 48.30
N GLU A 382 -14.37 104.26 47.83
CA GLU A 382 -15.23 103.29 47.13
C GLU A 382 -14.60 102.77 45.84
N VAL A 383 -13.95 103.64 45.06
CA VAL A 383 -13.22 103.24 43.84
C VAL A 383 -11.99 102.41 44.18
N ASN A 384 -11.22 102.76 45.22
CA ASN A 384 -10.10 101.97 45.71
C ASN A 384 -10.54 100.60 46.25
N GLY A 385 -11.69 100.50 46.90
CA GLY A 385 -12.29 99.24 47.33
C GLY A 385 -12.67 98.35 46.16
N LYS A 386 -13.36 98.92 45.15
CA LYS A 386 -13.72 98.23 43.90
C LYS A 386 -12.48 97.80 43.11
N LEU A 387 -11.44 98.64 43.05
CA LEU A 387 -10.15 98.33 42.43
C LEU A 387 -9.45 97.16 43.12
N LYS A 388 -9.34 97.18 44.46
CA LYS A 388 -8.75 96.08 45.25
C LYS A 388 -9.48 94.75 45.04
N ALA A 389 -10.82 94.77 45.06
CA ALA A 389 -11.63 93.59 44.78
C ALA A 389 -11.40 93.07 43.35
N SER A 390 -11.31 93.95 42.36
CA SER A 390 -11.03 93.56 40.97
C SER A 390 -9.60 93.01 40.78
N THR A 391 -8.60 93.52 41.50
CA THR A 391 -7.24 92.96 41.44
C THR A 391 -7.13 91.57 42.08
N GLU A 392 -7.83 91.32 43.20
CA GLU A 392 -7.82 89.98 43.80
C GLU A 392 -8.62 88.98 42.93
N GLN A 393 -9.73 89.41 42.31
CA GLN A 393 -10.47 88.60 41.33
C GLN A 393 -9.62 88.28 40.08
N ASN A 394 -8.82 89.23 39.58
CA ASN A 394 -7.85 88.97 38.51
C ASN A 394 -6.80 87.94 38.95
N LYS A 395 -6.21 88.10 40.13
CA LYS A 395 -5.19 87.19 40.68
C LYS A 395 -5.71 85.76 40.91
N ILE A 396 -6.96 85.61 41.34
CA ILE A 396 -7.64 84.30 41.39
C ILE A 396 -7.82 83.73 39.97
N SER A 397 -8.19 84.57 39.00
CA SER A 397 -8.37 84.16 37.60
C SER A 397 -7.03 83.77 36.93
N GLU A 398 -5.95 84.50 37.19
CA GLU A 398 -4.58 84.20 36.76
C GLU A 398 -4.09 82.87 37.35
N THR A 399 -4.31 82.65 38.65
CA THR A 399 -4.01 81.38 39.32
C THR A 399 -4.77 80.23 38.65
N ARG A 400 -6.06 80.42 38.36
CA ARG A 400 -6.89 79.40 37.69
C ARG A 400 -6.50 79.17 36.23
N ILE A 401 -6.03 80.19 35.52
CA ILE A 401 -5.44 80.03 34.18
C ILE A 401 -4.17 79.18 34.28
N GLY A 402 -3.28 79.44 35.25
CA GLY A 402 -2.09 78.63 35.49
C GLY A 402 -2.40 77.16 35.76
N GLU A 403 -3.39 76.87 36.63
CA GLU A 403 -3.88 75.50 36.88
C GLU A 403 -4.38 74.82 35.60
N LEU A 404 -5.16 75.53 34.78
CA LEU A 404 -5.72 75.01 33.52
C LEU A 404 -4.64 74.80 32.46
N THR A 405 -3.61 75.67 32.39
CA THR A 405 -2.45 75.47 31.51
C THR A 405 -1.68 74.21 31.92
N VAL A 406 -1.39 74.01 33.22
CA VAL A 406 -0.70 72.80 33.70
C VAL A 406 -1.53 71.53 33.44
N ALA A 407 -2.85 71.61 33.55
CA ALA A 407 -3.76 70.50 33.21
C ALA A 407 -3.77 70.20 31.70
N LEU A 408 -3.74 71.23 30.85
CA LEU A 408 -3.66 71.09 29.39
C LEU A 408 -2.31 70.48 28.97
N ASP A 409 -1.19 71.02 29.46
CA ASP A 409 0.17 70.49 29.28
C ASP A 409 0.26 69.01 29.64
N LYS A 410 -0.38 68.61 30.74
CA LYS A 410 -0.45 67.21 31.16
C LYS A 410 -1.26 66.36 30.17
N ALA A 411 -2.45 66.81 29.79
CA ALA A 411 -3.32 66.09 28.85
C ALA A 411 -2.67 65.95 27.45
N GLU A 412 -1.95 66.98 26.98
CA GLU A 412 -1.20 66.92 25.71
C GLU A 412 -0.06 65.89 25.77
N ARG A 413 0.68 65.82 26.89
CA ARG A 413 1.73 64.81 27.10
C ARG A 413 1.17 63.40 27.19
N GLU A 414 0.05 63.20 27.90
CA GLU A 414 -0.65 61.91 27.99
C GLU A 414 -1.19 61.47 26.63
N HIS A 415 -1.78 62.38 25.85
CA HIS A 415 -2.22 62.11 24.48
C HIS A 415 -1.05 61.83 23.53
N ALA A 416 0.07 62.54 23.66
CA ALA A 416 1.28 62.26 22.87
C ALA A 416 1.87 60.88 23.18
N ALA A 417 1.95 60.50 24.46
CA ALA A 417 2.40 59.16 24.87
C ALA A 417 1.47 58.06 24.35
N LEU A 418 0.14 58.25 24.49
CA LEU A 418 -0.86 57.30 23.98
C LEU A 418 -0.78 57.15 22.44
N LYS A 419 -0.51 58.25 21.72
CA LYS A 419 -0.30 58.24 20.27
C LYS A 419 0.95 57.45 19.86
N THR A 420 2.04 57.56 20.62
CA THR A 420 3.25 56.74 20.39
C THR A 420 2.96 55.26 20.61
N VAL A 421 2.34 54.89 21.74
CA VAL A 421 1.97 53.49 22.05
C VAL A 421 1.01 52.93 20.98
N HIS A 422 0.06 53.73 20.50
CA HIS A 422 -0.84 53.32 19.42
C HIS A 422 -0.08 53.09 18.10
N GLN A 423 0.88 53.94 17.74
CA GLN A 423 1.72 53.76 16.55
C GLN A 423 2.62 52.51 16.67
N GLU A 424 3.18 52.25 17.84
CA GLU A 424 3.95 51.03 18.13
C GLU A 424 3.07 49.78 18.01
N THR A 425 1.84 49.82 18.55
CA THR A 425 0.85 48.74 18.42
C THR A 425 0.48 48.50 16.94
N ILE A 426 0.31 49.55 16.13
CA ILE A 426 0.09 49.43 14.68
C ILE A 426 1.29 48.76 14.00
N ASN A 427 2.51 49.20 14.33
CA ASN A 427 3.74 48.65 13.76
C ASN A 427 3.91 47.16 14.11
N GLU A 428 3.58 46.76 15.34
CA GLU A 428 3.58 45.35 15.77
C GLU A 428 2.52 44.53 15.03
N VAL A 429 1.27 45.02 14.95
CA VAL A 429 0.19 44.35 14.20
C VAL A 429 0.54 44.21 12.71
N GLU A 430 1.18 45.20 12.10
CA GLU A 430 1.71 45.07 10.74
C GLU A 430 2.85 44.06 10.64
N SER A 431 3.78 44.03 11.59
CA SER A 431 4.86 43.05 11.65
C SER A 431 4.30 41.62 11.72
N ILE A 432 3.31 41.39 12.60
CA ILE A 432 2.60 40.12 12.75
C ILE A 432 1.86 39.74 11.45
N ARG A 433 1.15 40.68 10.81
CA ARG A 433 0.47 40.42 9.52
C ARG A 433 1.47 40.04 8.42
N ARG A 434 2.60 40.75 8.31
CA ARG A 434 3.67 40.44 7.34
C ARG A 434 4.27 39.06 7.60
N ALA A 435 4.51 38.71 8.87
CA ALA A 435 4.99 37.38 9.26
C ALA A 435 3.95 36.27 8.99
N LEU A 436 2.65 36.55 9.17
CA LEU A 436 1.57 35.60 8.89
C LEU A 436 1.47 35.32 7.38
N HIS A 437 1.41 36.38 6.54
CA HIS A 437 1.35 36.21 5.09
C HIS A 437 2.63 35.58 4.50
N ALA A 438 3.81 35.89 5.04
CA ALA A 438 5.04 35.19 4.64
C ALA A 438 4.99 33.68 4.98
N LYS A 439 4.33 33.31 6.08
CA LYS A 439 4.12 31.92 6.49
C LYS A 439 3.05 31.21 5.65
N GLU A 440 2.01 31.93 5.20
CA GLU A 440 1.01 31.44 4.24
C GLU A 440 1.63 31.23 2.86
N GLU A 441 2.32 32.22 2.30
CA GLU A 441 3.05 32.08 1.03
C GLU A 441 4.06 30.92 1.07
N ALA A 442 4.79 30.75 2.18
CA ALA A 442 5.72 29.63 2.33
C ALA A 442 5.02 28.27 2.40
N ARG A 443 3.82 28.20 3.00
CA ARG A 443 2.97 27.00 3.02
C ARG A 443 2.47 26.64 1.63
N ASP A 444 1.98 27.62 0.87
CA ASP A 444 1.43 27.41 -0.46
C ASP A 444 2.53 27.09 -1.48
N LYS A 445 3.67 27.78 -1.43
CA LYS A 445 4.85 27.44 -2.23
C LYS A 445 5.36 26.03 -1.94
N LYS A 446 5.29 25.57 -0.67
CA LYS A 446 5.64 24.18 -0.30
C LYS A 446 4.59 23.17 -0.81
N ALA A 447 3.31 23.50 -0.74
CA ALA A 447 2.23 22.65 -1.25
C ALA A 447 2.27 22.51 -2.78
N GLU A 448 2.57 23.59 -3.51
CA GLU A 448 2.71 23.59 -4.97
C GLU A 448 4.00 22.87 -5.42
N LEU A 449 5.11 23.02 -4.71
CA LEU A 449 6.33 22.24 -4.97
C LEU A 449 6.10 20.74 -4.73
N GLN A 450 5.30 20.38 -3.73
CA GLN A 450 4.90 19.00 -3.46
C GLN A 450 3.98 18.47 -4.56
N ARG A 451 2.93 19.22 -4.96
CA ARG A 451 2.07 18.88 -6.11
C ARG A 451 2.87 18.65 -7.38
N ARG A 452 3.83 19.51 -7.71
CA ARG A 452 4.72 19.32 -8.87
C ARG A 452 5.56 18.05 -8.78
N ARG A 453 6.10 17.72 -7.60
CA ARG A 453 6.85 16.47 -7.38
C ARG A 453 5.97 15.24 -7.55
N ASP A 454 4.77 15.26 -6.98
CA ASP A 454 3.85 14.13 -7.06
C ASP A 454 3.22 13.98 -8.45
N GLN A 455 3.03 15.09 -9.19
CA GLN A 455 2.65 15.08 -10.60
C GLN A 455 3.78 14.58 -11.51
N GLN A 456 5.04 14.90 -11.22
CA GLN A 456 6.20 14.30 -11.91
C GLN A 456 6.31 12.80 -11.63
N LYS A 457 6.14 12.36 -10.37
CA LYS A 457 6.08 10.93 -10.01
C LYS A 457 4.96 10.22 -10.76
N ALA A 458 3.73 10.74 -10.69
CA ALA A 458 2.59 10.16 -11.39
C ALA A 458 2.84 10.04 -12.90
N LYS A 459 3.44 11.06 -13.54
CA LYS A 459 3.80 10.99 -14.96
C LYS A 459 4.89 9.94 -15.25
N ALA A 460 5.88 9.77 -14.38
CA ALA A 460 6.90 8.73 -14.51
C ALA A 460 6.30 7.32 -14.30
N THR A 461 5.36 7.16 -13.35
CA THR A 461 4.61 5.92 -13.14
C THR A 461 3.75 5.59 -14.34
N ILE A 462 3.02 6.55 -14.90
CA ILE A 462 2.23 6.38 -16.14
C ILE A 462 3.15 5.94 -17.29
N MET A 463 4.26 6.64 -17.53
CA MET A 463 5.17 6.31 -18.63
C MET A 463 5.83 4.92 -18.48
N ASN A 464 6.07 4.46 -17.25
CA ASN A 464 6.50 3.08 -16.98
C ASN A 464 5.38 2.05 -17.18
N LEU A 465 4.14 2.36 -16.78
CA LEU A 465 2.98 1.50 -17.01
C LEU A 465 2.63 1.39 -18.50
N GLU A 466 2.72 2.48 -19.26
CA GLU A 466 2.59 2.50 -20.72
C GLU A 466 3.65 1.63 -21.38
N LYS A 467 4.94 1.77 -20.99
CA LYS A 467 6.02 0.93 -21.49
C LYS A 467 5.80 -0.56 -21.16
N ASN A 468 5.37 -0.87 -19.94
CA ASN A 468 5.07 -2.24 -19.52
C ASN A 468 3.88 -2.82 -20.30
N ALA A 469 2.81 -2.05 -20.50
CA ALA A 469 1.64 -2.45 -21.29
C ALA A 469 2.00 -2.71 -22.76
N GLU A 470 2.88 -1.90 -23.36
CA GLU A 470 3.35 -2.12 -24.74
C GLU A 470 4.27 -3.35 -24.84
N THR A 471 5.06 -3.62 -23.79
CA THR A 471 5.89 -4.83 -23.70
C THR A 471 5.04 -6.09 -23.56
N LEU A 472 4.00 -6.04 -22.70
CA LEU A 472 3.02 -7.11 -22.52
C LEU A 472 2.19 -7.36 -23.79
N LYS A 473 1.80 -6.31 -24.54
CA LYS A 473 1.21 -6.48 -25.89
C LYS A 473 2.13 -7.25 -26.84
N GLY A 474 3.43 -6.91 -26.85
CA GLY A 474 4.41 -7.61 -27.67
C GLY A 474 4.47 -9.10 -27.33
N GLN A 475 4.55 -9.42 -26.04
CA GLN A 475 4.54 -10.81 -25.55
C GLN A 475 3.22 -11.54 -25.85
N ILE A 476 2.07 -10.88 -25.71
CA ILE A 476 0.76 -11.45 -26.06
C ILE A 476 0.68 -11.73 -27.58
N PHE A 477 1.14 -10.81 -28.43
CA PHE A 477 1.16 -11.01 -29.88
C PHE A 477 2.10 -12.15 -30.30
N GLU A 478 3.28 -12.25 -29.67
CA GLU A 478 4.24 -13.34 -29.90
C GLU A 478 3.69 -14.70 -29.43
N GLN A 479 3.02 -14.74 -28.27
CA GLN A 479 2.30 -15.92 -27.79
C GLN A 479 1.10 -16.29 -28.67
N GLN A 480 0.38 -15.33 -29.23
CA GLN A 480 -0.70 -15.57 -30.20
C GLN A 480 -0.14 -16.18 -31.49
N LEU A 481 0.93 -15.60 -32.06
CA LEU A 481 1.58 -16.11 -33.26
C LEU A 481 2.14 -17.53 -33.06
N GLU A 482 2.72 -17.81 -31.90
CA GLU A 482 3.17 -19.18 -31.57
C GLU A 482 1.99 -20.12 -31.34
N SER A 483 0.92 -19.68 -30.67
CA SER A 483 -0.32 -20.48 -30.53
C SER A 483 -0.94 -20.82 -31.89
N GLU A 484 -0.93 -19.89 -32.86
CA GLU A 484 -1.37 -20.16 -34.23
C GLU A 484 -0.49 -21.21 -34.93
N LYS A 485 0.85 -21.12 -34.82
CA LYS A 485 1.75 -22.16 -35.33
C LYS A 485 1.49 -23.53 -34.70
N GLN A 486 1.38 -23.59 -33.37
CA GLN A 486 1.15 -24.83 -32.62
C GLN A 486 -0.23 -25.45 -32.92
N ASN A 487 -1.25 -24.62 -33.18
CA ASN A 487 -2.55 -25.07 -33.67
C ASN A 487 -2.47 -25.60 -35.12
N HIS A 488 -1.72 -24.93 -35.99
CA HIS A 488 -1.55 -25.37 -37.38
C HIS A 488 -0.80 -26.71 -37.46
N LEU A 489 0.25 -26.89 -36.66
CA LEU A 489 0.99 -28.14 -36.49
C LEU A 489 0.10 -29.24 -35.88
N ASN A 490 -0.71 -28.91 -34.86
CA ASN A 490 -1.70 -29.86 -34.32
C ASN A 490 -2.69 -30.36 -35.36
N ASN A 491 -3.15 -29.47 -36.25
CA ASN A 491 -4.10 -29.83 -37.30
C ASN A 491 -3.45 -30.70 -38.39
N GLU A 492 -2.19 -30.44 -38.74
CA GLU A 492 -1.40 -31.29 -39.64
C GLU A 492 -1.15 -32.69 -39.03
N LEU A 493 -0.74 -32.75 -37.75
CA LEU A 493 -0.56 -34.00 -37.03
C LEU A 493 -1.87 -34.81 -36.92
N LYS A 494 -3.01 -34.15 -36.64
CA LYS A 494 -4.33 -34.80 -36.64
C LYS A 494 -4.72 -35.35 -38.01
N ALA A 495 -4.45 -34.61 -39.09
CA ALA A 495 -4.68 -35.09 -40.45
C ALA A 495 -3.80 -36.32 -40.76
N LYS A 496 -2.52 -36.30 -40.35
CA LYS A 496 -1.59 -37.43 -40.51
C LYS A 496 -2.00 -38.65 -39.69
N ILE A 497 -2.50 -38.46 -38.47
CA ILE A 497 -3.07 -39.53 -37.64
C ILE A 497 -4.29 -40.15 -38.33
N ALA A 498 -5.24 -39.34 -38.82
CA ALA A 498 -6.43 -39.86 -39.52
C ALA A 498 -6.10 -40.68 -40.78
N VAL A 499 -5.05 -40.30 -41.52
CA VAL A 499 -4.54 -41.09 -42.65
C VAL A 499 -3.96 -42.43 -42.17
N LEU A 500 -3.10 -42.41 -41.15
CA LEU A 500 -2.49 -43.61 -40.58
C LEU A 500 -3.53 -44.55 -39.93
N GLU A 501 -4.59 -44.02 -39.33
CA GLU A 501 -5.73 -44.80 -38.82
C GLU A 501 -6.51 -45.46 -39.96
N SER A 502 -6.74 -44.76 -41.07
CA SER A 502 -7.37 -45.34 -42.26
C SER A 502 -6.53 -46.49 -42.84
N GLU A 503 -5.22 -46.29 -42.96
CA GLU A 503 -4.26 -47.31 -43.43
C GLU A 503 -4.21 -48.51 -42.47
N ASN A 504 -4.20 -48.28 -41.15
CA ASN A 504 -4.25 -49.36 -40.15
C ASN A 504 -5.55 -50.18 -40.27
N ASN A 505 -6.69 -49.53 -40.51
CA ASN A 505 -7.97 -50.19 -40.68
C ASN A 505 -8.03 -51.00 -41.99
N GLU A 506 -7.43 -50.52 -43.08
CA GLU A 506 -7.30 -51.27 -44.33
C GLU A 506 -6.37 -52.48 -44.19
N LEU A 507 -5.20 -52.30 -43.56
CA LEU A 507 -4.28 -53.41 -43.23
C LEU A 507 -4.93 -54.47 -42.33
N ARG A 508 -5.70 -54.06 -41.31
CA ARG A 508 -6.50 -54.97 -40.47
C ARG A 508 -7.59 -55.69 -41.26
N SER A 509 -8.26 -55.01 -42.18
CA SER A 509 -9.25 -55.62 -43.08
C SER A 509 -8.59 -56.68 -43.98
N ASN A 510 -7.43 -56.39 -44.53
CA ASN A 510 -6.69 -57.30 -45.41
C ASN A 510 -6.09 -58.48 -44.63
N SER A 511 -5.56 -58.26 -43.43
CA SER A 511 -5.15 -59.31 -42.50
C SER A 511 -6.32 -60.24 -42.14
N SER A 512 -7.51 -59.70 -41.88
CA SER A 512 -8.72 -60.51 -41.60
C SER A 512 -9.16 -61.36 -42.81
N LYS A 513 -9.04 -60.85 -44.05
CA LYS A 513 -9.30 -61.62 -45.28
C LYS A 513 -8.30 -62.76 -45.44
N LEU A 514 -7.00 -62.48 -45.29
CA LEU A 514 -5.93 -63.49 -45.32
C LEU A 514 -6.12 -64.56 -44.23
N GLN A 515 -6.53 -64.17 -43.02
CA GLN A 515 -6.81 -65.11 -41.93
C GLN A 515 -8.00 -66.03 -42.24
N ALA A 516 -9.05 -65.51 -42.90
CA ALA A 516 -10.18 -66.31 -43.37
C ALA A 516 -9.77 -67.28 -44.50
N GLU A 517 -8.93 -66.83 -45.44
CA GLU A 517 -8.37 -67.67 -46.53
C GLU A 517 -7.46 -68.78 -45.98
N ILE A 518 -6.59 -68.48 -45.02
CA ILE A 518 -5.78 -69.47 -44.29
C ILE A 518 -6.69 -70.48 -43.57
N THR A 519 -7.80 -70.02 -42.98
CA THR A 519 -8.74 -70.90 -42.27
C THR A 519 -9.44 -71.87 -43.24
N ASP A 520 -9.91 -71.38 -44.40
CA ASP A 520 -10.51 -72.19 -45.46
C ASP A 520 -9.50 -73.18 -46.08
N LEU A 521 -8.25 -72.76 -46.33
CA LEU A 521 -7.18 -73.64 -46.77
C LEU A 521 -6.84 -74.72 -45.74
N THR A 522 -6.82 -74.37 -44.44
CA THR A 522 -6.59 -75.32 -43.35
C THR A 522 -7.74 -76.32 -43.23
N GLN A 523 -8.99 -75.85 -43.37
CA GLN A 523 -10.17 -76.72 -43.38
C GLN A 523 -10.17 -77.68 -44.59
N LYS A 524 -9.74 -77.22 -45.78
CA LYS A 524 -9.54 -78.06 -46.96
C LYS A 524 -8.42 -79.07 -46.79
N ALA A 525 -7.33 -78.73 -46.10
CA ALA A 525 -6.26 -79.67 -45.76
C ALA A 525 -6.77 -80.76 -44.79
N ALA A 526 -7.54 -80.38 -43.76
CA ALA A 526 -8.13 -81.30 -42.78
C ALA A 526 -9.18 -82.27 -43.35
N MET A 527 -9.64 -82.08 -44.59
CA MET A 527 -10.52 -83.02 -45.29
C MET A 527 -9.78 -84.13 -46.06
N LYS A 528 -8.43 -84.16 -46.06
CA LYS A 528 -7.66 -85.32 -46.51
C LYS A 528 -7.48 -86.32 -45.37
N LYS A 529 -7.80 -87.59 -45.64
CA LYS A 529 -7.60 -88.71 -44.71
C LYS A 529 -6.11 -89.05 -44.59
N GLU A 530 -5.64 -89.30 -43.37
CA GLU A 530 -4.27 -89.72 -43.08
C GLU A 530 -3.95 -91.13 -43.60
N LEU A 531 -2.68 -91.37 -43.96
CA LEU A 531 -2.17 -92.69 -44.37
C LEU A 531 -1.58 -93.43 -43.16
N THR A 532 -1.77 -94.75 -43.12
CA THR A 532 -1.18 -95.67 -42.14
C THR A 532 -0.08 -96.53 -42.76
N GLU A 533 0.93 -96.93 -41.97
CA GLU A 533 2.20 -97.48 -42.51
C GLU A 533 2.07 -98.77 -43.33
N GLU A 534 1.04 -99.60 -43.13
CA GLU A 534 0.82 -100.81 -43.95
C GLU A 534 0.40 -100.51 -45.41
N ASP A 535 -0.18 -99.34 -45.71
CA ASP A 535 -0.52 -98.94 -47.09
C ASP A 535 0.73 -98.57 -47.92
N VAL A 536 1.90 -98.39 -47.29
CA VAL A 536 3.12 -97.89 -47.94
C VAL A 536 4.05 -99.02 -48.41
N LEU A 537 4.17 -100.11 -47.65
CA LEU A 537 5.06 -101.24 -47.96
C LEU A 537 4.43 -102.60 -47.59
N PRO A 538 3.68 -103.23 -48.51
CA PRO A 538 3.19 -104.60 -48.35
C PRO A 538 4.30 -105.60 -48.07
N SER A 539 4.00 -106.70 -47.38
CA SER A 539 4.97 -107.73 -47.01
C SER A 539 5.66 -108.42 -48.20
N THR A 540 5.03 -108.40 -49.38
CA THR A 540 5.61 -108.87 -50.65
C THR A 540 6.73 -107.99 -51.20
N SER A 541 6.84 -106.72 -50.78
CA SER A 541 7.87 -105.78 -51.23
C SER A 541 9.30 -106.14 -50.78
N PHE A 542 9.45 -107.09 -49.86
CA PHE A 542 10.76 -107.51 -49.31
C PHE A 542 11.34 -108.77 -49.98
N SER A 543 10.55 -109.53 -50.73
CA SER A 543 11.00 -110.78 -51.39
C SER A 543 11.45 -110.52 -52.83
N THR A 544 12.63 -111.03 -53.21
CA THR A 544 13.17 -110.88 -54.57
C THR A 544 13.97 -112.11 -55.00
N SER A 545 13.68 -112.61 -56.20
CA SER A 545 14.30 -113.82 -56.77
C SER A 545 15.66 -113.59 -57.44
N LYS A 546 16.23 -112.38 -57.32
CA LYS A 546 17.51 -112.01 -57.98
C LYS A 546 18.77 -112.27 -57.17
N PHE A 547 18.65 -112.64 -55.88
CA PHE A 547 19.79 -113.07 -55.06
C PHE A 547 19.94 -114.59 -55.06
N GLU A 548 21.11 -115.09 -54.66
CA GLU A 548 21.33 -116.54 -54.53
C GLU A 548 20.35 -117.19 -53.53
N PRO A 549 19.90 -118.44 -53.75
CA PRO A 549 18.85 -119.07 -52.93
C PRO A 549 19.11 -119.07 -51.41
N SER A 550 20.39 -119.16 -51.00
CA SER A 550 20.82 -119.07 -49.61
C SER A 550 20.55 -117.70 -48.97
N ILE A 551 20.69 -116.62 -49.74
CA ILE A 551 20.42 -115.25 -49.30
C ILE A 551 18.90 -115.02 -49.25
N VAL A 552 18.17 -115.44 -50.28
CA VAL A 552 16.70 -115.29 -50.37
C VAL A 552 16.01 -115.95 -49.16
N GLN A 553 16.38 -117.19 -48.81
CA GLN A 553 15.83 -117.89 -47.64
C GLN A 553 16.13 -117.20 -46.29
N GLN A 554 17.15 -116.35 -46.21
CA GLN A 554 17.45 -115.56 -45.01
C GLN A 554 16.65 -114.24 -45.01
N ILE A 555 16.48 -113.61 -46.16
CA ILE A 555 15.65 -112.41 -46.36
C ILE A 555 14.17 -112.70 -46.04
N ASP A 556 13.60 -113.78 -46.58
CA ASP A 556 12.18 -114.11 -46.39
C ASP A 556 11.85 -114.39 -44.90
N LYS A 557 12.79 -114.96 -44.15
CA LYS A 557 12.66 -115.17 -42.69
C LYS A 557 12.59 -113.86 -41.90
N VAL A 558 13.25 -112.80 -42.38
CA VAL A 558 13.16 -111.45 -41.78
C VAL A 558 11.88 -110.75 -42.24
N ALA A 559 11.51 -110.87 -43.53
CA ALA A 559 10.31 -110.27 -44.10
C ALA A 559 9.02 -110.75 -43.40
N MET A 560 8.89 -112.06 -43.16
CA MET A 560 7.71 -112.66 -42.52
C MET A 560 7.62 -112.48 -41.00
N ASN A 561 8.62 -111.88 -40.34
CA ASN A 561 8.54 -111.60 -38.91
C ASN A 561 7.59 -110.41 -38.63
N GLY A 562 6.41 -110.67 -38.08
CA GLY A 562 5.42 -109.63 -37.76
C GLY A 562 5.83 -108.65 -36.65
N SER A 563 6.84 -109.00 -35.83
CA SER A 563 7.25 -108.21 -34.66
C SER A 563 8.33 -107.15 -34.96
N LEU A 564 8.67 -106.92 -36.23
CA LEU A 564 9.69 -105.96 -36.66
C LEU A 564 9.08 -104.88 -37.56
N SER A 565 9.40 -103.61 -37.29
CA SER A 565 9.02 -102.48 -38.16
C SER A 565 9.74 -102.55 -39.52
N ALA A 566 9.19 -101.87 -40.53
CA ALA A 566 9.74 -101.86 -41.89
C ALA A 566 11.22 -101.40 -41.93
N ALA A 567 11.59 -100.39 -41.15
CA ALA A 567 12.96 -99.91 -41.03
C ALA A 567 13.92 -100.98 -40.47
N SER A 568 13.52 -101.70 -39.41
CA SER A 568 14.31 -102.77 -38.80
C SER A 568 14.45 -103.98 -39.74
N LYS A 569 13.39 -104.31 -40.51
CA LYS A 569 13.45 -105.34 -41.56
C LYS A 569 14.47 -104.97 -42.64
N LEU A 570 14.42 -103.75 -43.16
CA LEU A 570 15.38 -103.25 -44.14
C LEU A 570 16.82 -103.33 -43.62
N GLN A 571 17.10 -102.88 -42.40
CA GLN A 571 18.46 -102.93 -41.83
C GLN A 571 19.00 -104.37 -41.73
N HIS A 572 18.19 -105.33 -41.26
CA HIS A 572 18.61 -106.74 -41.22
C HIS A 572 18.82 -107.34 -42.62
N ILE A 573 17.94 -107.04 -43.58
CA ILE A 573 18.06 -107.50 -44.97
C ILE A 573 19.34 -106.93 -45.62
N TYR A 574 19.62 -105.63 -45.46
CA TYR A 574 20.86 -105.02 -45.93
C TYR A 574 22.10 -105.61 -45.26
N HIS A 575 22.06 -105.95 -43.96
CA HIS A 575 23.19 -106.60 -43.29
C HIS A 575 23.46 -108.01 -43.83
N ILE A 576 22.41 -108.81 -44.10
CA ILE A 576 22.52 -110.15 -44.70
C ILE A 576 23.15 -110.06 -46.10
N ILE A 577 22.64 -109.16 -46.95
CA ILE A 577 23.17 -108.93 -48.31
C ILE A 577 24.63 -108.47 -48.24
N SER A 578 24.92 -107.45 -47.44
CA SER A 578 26.27 -106.89 -47.26
C SER A 578 27.27 -107.95 -46.80
N LYS A 579 26.91 -108.78 -45.82
CA LYS A 579 27.79 -109.85 -45.32
C LYS A 579 28.12 -110.87 -46.42
N ALA A 580 27.10 -111.33 -47.16
CA ALA A 580 27.30 -112.33 -48.21
C ALA A 580 28.18 -111.80 -49.37
N TYR A 581 27.93 -110.58 -49.85
CA TYR A 581 28.71 -110.01 -50.94
C TYR A 581 30.13 -109.58 -50.51
N ASN A 582 30.35 -109.12 -49.28
CA ASN A 582 31.71 -108.87 -48.77
C ASN A 582 32.53 -110.16 -48.67
N GLN A 583 31.91 -111.27 -48.22
CA GLN A 583 32.58 -112.56 -48.15
C GLN A 583 32.94 -113.09 -49.55
N LYS A 584 32.04 -112.93 -50.53
CA LYS A 584 32.30 -113.27 -51.94
C LYS A 584 33.35 -112.34 -52.59
N LEU A 585 33.44 -111.08 -52.17
CA LEU A 585 34.53 -110.18 -52.57
C LEU A 585 35.88 -110.67 -52.04
N GLN A 586 35.96 -111.10 -50.78
CA GLN A 586 37.21 -111.62 -50.20
C GLN A 586 37.70 -112.88 -50.93
N GLU A 587 36.80 -113.78 -51.32
CA GLU A 587 37.14 -114.95 -52.15
C GLU A 587 37.67 -114.52 -53.53
N LEU A 588 36.98 -113.58 -54.20
CA LEU A 588 37.37 -113.09 -55.53
C LEU A 588 38.71 -112.30 -55.51
N THR A 589 38.96 -111.50 -54.46
CA THR A 589 40.24 -110.83 -54.26
C THR A 589 41.36 -111.83 -54.05
N ARG A 590 41.13 -112.90 -53.29
CA ARG A 590 42.14 -113.96 -53.08
C ARG A 590 42.45 -114.71 -54.39
N GLU A 591 41.45 -115.02 -55.21
CA GLU A 591 41.67 -115.60 -56.54
C GLU A 591 42.44 -114.66 -57.47
N LEU A 592 42.20 -113.34 -57.37
CA LEU A 592 42.94 -112.32 -58.11
C LEU A 592 44.41 -112.22 -57.65
N ASP A 593 44.67 -112.25 -56.34
CA ASP A 593 46.03 -112.24 -55.76
C ASP A 593 46.81 -113.53 -56.12
N GLU A 594 46.17 -114.70 -56.05
CA GLU A 594 46.73 -115.97 -56.50
C GLU A 594 47.05 -115.95 -58.01
N SER A 595 46.20 -115.31 -58.83
CA SER A 595 46.42 -115.12 -60.27
C SER A 595 47.56 -114.13 -60.58
N ALA A 596 47.62 -113.00 -59.86
CA ALA A 596 48.68 -111.99 -60.01
C ALA A 596 50.06 -112.57 -59.64
N SER A 597 50.15 -113.31 -58.53
CA SER A 597 51.37 -114.03 -58.17
C SER A 597 51.70 -115.19 -59.15
N GLY A 598 50.73 -115.66 -59.94
CA GLY A 598 50.96 -116.54 -61.07
C GLY A 598 51.63 -115.81 -62.25
N ALA A 599 51.15 -114.61 -62.59
CA ALA A 599 51.70 -113.77 -63.65
C ALA A 599 53.16 -113.33 -63.35
N GLU A 600 53.44 -112.85 -62.15
CA GLU A 600 54.78 -112.43 -61.69
C GLU A 600 55.82 -113.56 -61.81
N LYS A 601 55.43 -114.81 -61.50
CA LYS A 601 56.29 -116.00 -61.69
C LYS A 601 56.53 -116.31 -63.17
N ILE A 602 55.53 -116.15 -64.03
CA ILE A 602 55.67 -116.33 -65.48
C ILE A 602 56.59 -115.25 -66.05
N GLU A 603 56.44 -113.99 -65.65
CA GLU A 603 57.29 -112.87 -66.06
C GLU A 603 58.76 -113.07 -65.63
N THR A 604 58.98 -113.58 -64.42
CA THR A 604 60.32 -113.97 -63.94
C THR A 604 60.93 -115.07 -64.81
N ILE A 605 60.20 -116.17 -65.05
CA ILE A 605 60.67 -117.30 -65.89
C ILE A 605 60.91 -116.86 -67.34
N PHE A 606 60.07 -115.97 -67.87
CA PHE A 606 60.20 -115.46 -69.24
C PHE A 606 61.37 -114.48 -69.38
N SER A 607 61.64 -113.68 -68.34
CA SER A 607 62.84 -112.84 -68.26
C SER A 607 64.12 -113.67 -68.27
N ASP A 608 64.20 -114.69 -67.42
CA ASP A 608 65.32 -115.65 -67.41
C ASP A 608 65.47 -116.36 -68.76
N PHE A 609 64.36 -116.75 -69.40
CA PHE A 609 64.40 -117.36 -70.73
C PHE A 609 64.98 -116.43 -71.79
N ILE A 610 64.56 -115.16 -71.83
CA ILE A 610 65.09 -114.16 -72.77
C ILE A 610 66.57 -113.84 -72.49
N VAL A 611 66.98 -113.74 -71.23
CA VAL A 611 68.39 -113.57 -70.84
C VAL A 611 69.24 -114.76 -71.30
N ASN A 612 68.83 -115.99 -71.00
CA ASN A 612 69.58 -117.19 -71.40
C ASN A 612 69.60 -117.37 -72.94
N LEU A 613 68.50 -117.08 -73.63
CA LEU A 613 68.42 -117.17 -75.09
C LEU A 613 69.27 -116.10 -75.80
N SER A 614 69.34 -114.87 -75.25
CA SER A 614 70.18 -113.80 -75.81
C SER A 614 71.66 -114.09 -75.65
N ILE A 615 72.08 -114.58 -74.48
CA ILE A 615 73.45 -115.09 -74.27
C ILE A 615 73.77 -116.19 -75.30
N ALA A 616 72.93 -117.22 -75.40
CA ALA A 616 73.16 -118.38 -76.27
C ALA A 616 73.18 -118.08 -77.79
N LEU A 617 72.70 -116.91 -78.22
CA LEU A 617 72.67 -116.50 -79.64
C LEU A 617 73.56 -115.29 -79.96
N THR A 618 74.00 -114.50 -78.97
CA THR A 618 74.70 -113.23 -79.19
C THR A 618 75.82 -112.91 -78.20
N ASP A 619 76.17 -113.84 -77.29
CA ASP A 619 77.15 -113.67 -76.20
C ASP A 619 76.92 -112.45 -75.28
N ASN A 620 75.74 -111.84 -75.34
CA ASN A 620 75.36 -110.67 -74.54
C ASN A 620 74.00 -110.91 -73.89
N ALA A 621 73.87 -110.55 -72.60
CA ALA A 621 72.61 -110.65 -71.87
C ALA A 621 71.69 -109.47 -72.21
N ILE A 622 70.47 -109.75 -72.66
CA ILE A 622 69.43 -108.77 -72.99
C ILE A 622 68.27 -108.95 -71.99
N THR A 623 67.80 -107.85 -71.39
CA THR A 623 66.66 -107.89 -70.46
C THR A 623 65.33 -108.09 -71.19
N LEU A 624 64.27 -108.50 -70.47
CA LEU A 624 62.93 -108.58 -71.05
C LEU A 624 62.42 -107.22 -71.55
N GLU A 625 62.72 -106.14 -70.81
CA GLU A 625 62.30 -104.78 -71.15
C GLU A 625 63.05 -104.24 -72.38
N ASP A 626 64.33 -104.57 -72.54
CA ASP A 626 65.10 -104.32 -73.78
C ASP A 626 64.56 -105.10 -74.97
N PHE A 627 64.25 -106.39 -74.78
CA PHE A 627 63.74 -107.28 -75.82
C PHE A 627 62.42 -106.78 -76.42
N ILE A 628 61.54 -106.22 -75.58
CA ILE A 628 60.26 -105.62 -75.97
C ILE A 628 60.49 -104.24 -76.64
N ASN A 629 61.20 -103.32 -75.98
CA ASN A 629 61.22 -101.91 -76.38
C ASN A 629 62.19 -101.60 -77.54
N ASN A 630 63.37 -102.21 -77.56
CA ASN A 630 64.47 -101.80 -78.48
C ASN A 630 64.47 -102.55 -79.82
N LYS A 631 63.36 -103.18 -80.23
CA LYS A 631 63.23 -104.06 -81.42
C LYS A 631 64.23 -105.22 -81.48
N LEU A 632 64.91 -105.55 -80.38
CA LEU A 632 65.97 -106.56 -80.33
C LEU A 632 65.47 -107.97 -80.68
N SER A 633 64.18 -108.23 -80.49
CA SER A 633 63.49 -109.41 -81.01
C SER A 633 63.66 -109.61 -82.53
N GLN A 634 63.71 -108.54 -83.33
CA GLN A 634 63.96 -108.64 -84.78
C GLN A 634 65.42 -109.00 -85.09
N ASN A 635 66.38 -108.50 -84.30
CA ASN A 635 67.79 -108.84 -84.45
C ASN A 635 68.06 -110.31 -84.08
N LEU A 636 67.48 -110.80 -82.97
CA LEU A 636 67.56 -112.22 -82.58
C LEU A 636 66.98 -113.15 -83.66
N VAL A 637 65.84 -112.78 -84.27
CA VAL A 637 65.26 -113.53 -85.39
C VAL A 637 66.15 -113.49 -86.64
N GLN A 638 66.82 -112.36 -86.94
CA GLN A 638 67.79 -112.29 -88.04
C GLN A 638 69.01 -113.18 -87.78
N VAL A 639 69.59 -113.16 -86.58
CA VAL A 639 70.73 -114.03 -86.21
C VAL A 639 70.35 -115.51 -86.31
N ALA A 640 69.21 -115.90 -85.73
CA ALA A 640 68.71 -117.28 -85.83
C ALA A 640 68.40 -117.71 -87.27
N SER A 641 67.89 -116.81 -88.12
CA SER A 641 67.68 -117.08 -89.54
C SER A 641 68.99 -117.17 -90.33
N GLY A 642 70.03 -116.42 -89.94
CA GLY A 642 71.37 -116.51 -90.49
C GLY A 642 72.02 -117.87 -90.20
N ILE A 643 71.99 -118.29 -88.93
CA ILE A 643 72.46 -119.63 -88.50
C ILE A 643 71.72 -120.74 -89.28
N ARG A 644 70.38 -120.63 -89.41
CA ARG A 644 69.58 -121.59 -90.18
C ARG A 644 69.93 -121.62 -91.68
N SER A 645 70.29 -120.48 -92.28
CA SER A 645 70.76 -120.46 -93.66
C SER A 645 72.10 -121.18 -93.78
N HIS A 646 73.05 -120.88 -92.89
CA HIS A 646 74.38 -121.47 -92.92
C HIS A 646 74.34 -123.00 -92.72
N ALA A 647 73.49 -123.48 -91.82
CA ALA A 647 73.24 -124.91 -91.63
C ALA A 647 72.57 -125.60 -92.85
N ALA A 648 71.75 -124.88 -93.62
CA ALA A 648 71.15 -125.41 -94.86
C ALA A 648 72.17 -125.49 -96.01
N ASP A 649 73.12 -124.57 -96.07
CA ASP A 649 74.21 -124.59 -97.05
C ASP A 649 75.24 -125.71 -96.72
N GLU A 650 75.57 -125.91 -95.44
CA GLU A 650 76.31 -127.09 -94.94
C GLU A 650 75.62 -128.41 -95.33
N HIS A 651 74.31 -128.53 -95.07
CA HIS A 651 73.55 -129.75 -95.37
C HIS A 651 73.56 -130.06 -96.88
N ARG A 652 73.46 -129.05 -97.75
CA ARG A 652 73.61 -129.22 -99.20
C ARG A 652 75.01 -129.67 -99.62
N HIS A 653 76.04 -129.24 -98.91
CA HIS A 653 77.40 -129.70 -99.14
C HIS A 653 77.57 -131.18 -98.79
N ALA A 654 76.92 -131.64 -97.72
CA ALA A 654 76.86 -133.06 -97.36
C ALA A 654 76.07 -133.92 -98.37
N GLU A 655 74.91 -133.44 -98.85
CA GLU A 655 74.14 -134.14 -99.91
C GLU A 655 74.93 -134.32 -101.21
N TYR A 656 75.68 -133.29 -101.61
CA TYR A 656 76.56 -133.35 -102.77
C TYR A 656 77.65 -134.42 -102.65
N LEU A 657 78.21 -134.61 -101.44
CA LEU A 657 79.21 -135.66 -101.16
C LEU A 657 78.59 -137.06 -101.15
N GLN A 658 77.37 -137.24 -100.61
CA GLN A 658 76.69 -138.53 -100.59
C GLN A 658 76.36 -139.05 -102.00
N ALA A 659 75.89 -138.18 -102.90
CA ALA A 659 75.55 -138.56 -104.28
C ALA A 659 76.72 -139.20 -105.06
N ILE A 660 77.96 -138.84 -104.73
CA ILE A 660 79.17 -139.41 -105.33
C ILE A 660 79.39 -140.87 -104.90
N VAL A 661 79.04 -141.22 -103.64
CA VAL A 661 79.16 -142.57 -103.08
C VAL A 661 78.12 -143.52 -103.68
N ASP A 662 76.88 -143.05 -103.79
CA ASP A 662 75.75 -143.85 -104.32
C ASP A 662 75.98 -144.19 -105.80
N THR A 663 76.48 -143.22 -106.58
CA THR A 663 76.85 -143.40 -107.99
C THR A 663 77.91 -144.50 -108.18
N PHE A 664 78.90 -144.59 -107.29
CA PHE A 664 79.95 -145.62 -107.38
C PHE A 664 79.36 -147.03 -107.15
N THR A 665 78.47 -147.15 -106.15
CA THR A 665 77.84 -148.41 -105.72
C THR A 665 76.92 -149.00 -106.80
N GLN A 666 76.25 -148.15 -107.59
CA GLN A 666 75.29 -148.59 -108.61
C GLN A 666 75.93 -149.24 -109.86
N THR A 667 77.26 -149.24 -109.96
CA THR A 667 77.99 -149.64 -111.19
C THR A 667 78.27 -151.15 -111.32
N PHE A 668 78.23 -151.93 -110.23
CA PHE A 668 78.73 -153.32 -110.20
C PHE A 668 77.80 -154.32 -109.47
N GLY A 669 76.58 -154.51 -109.97
CA GLY A 669 75.59 -155.45 -109.38
C GLY A 669 75.69 -156.92 -109.86
N SER A 670 75.01 -157.83 -109.15
CA SER A 670 74.73 -159.24 -109.53
C SER A 670 73.68 -159.83 -108.56
N GLY A 671 72.70 -160.68 -108.93
CA GLY A 671 72.32 -161.22 -110.26
C GLY A 671 71.28 -162.36 -110.14
N ALA A 672 70.55 -162.66 -111.23
CA ALA A 672 69.47 -163.68 -111.36
C ALA A 672 68.17 -163.45 -110.53
N ASP A 673 66.98 -163.94 -110.90
CA ASP A 673 66.47 -164.61 -112.12
C ASP A 673 65.13 -163.93 -112.53
N VAL A 674 64.98 -163.59 -113.82
CA VAL A 674 63.82 -162.86 -114.38
C VAL A 674 62.56 -163.73 -114.45
N THR A 675 62.70 -165.06 -114.53
CA THR A 675 61.61 -165.99 -114.84
C THR A 675 60.51 -166.02 -113.76
N ALA A 676 60.87 -165.74 -112.50
CA ALA A 676 59.91 -165.68 -111.39
C ALA A 676 59.06 -164.40 -111.37
N GLN A 677 59.62 -163.26 -111.79
CA GLN A 677 58.98 -161.94 -111.64
C GLN A 677 57.73 -161.78 -112.53
N ILE A 678 57.72 -162.39 -113.72
CA ILE A 678 56.64 -162.27 -114.71
C ILE A 678 55.29 -162.79 -114.15
N ASN A 679 55.31 -163.82 -113.30
CA ASN A 679 54.09 -164.35 -112.68
C ASN A 679 53.60 -163.48 -111.51
N ALA A 680 54.48 -162.79 -110.79
CA ALA A 680 54.11 -161.89 -109.69
C ALA A 680 53.37 -160.63 -110.21
N VAL A 681 53.91 -160.00 -111.27
CA VAL A 681 53.33 -158.79 -111.89
C VAL A 681 51.87 -158.99 -112.32
N ARG A 682 51.49 -160.20 -112.73
CA ARG A 682 50.10 -160.50 -113.13
C ARG A 682 49.10 -160.41 -111.97
N GLY A 683 49.51 -160.80 -110.75
CA GLY A 683 48.66 -160.70 -109.55
C GLY A 683 48.49 -159.26 -109.06
N GLU A 684 49.56 -158.46 -109.12
CA GLU A 684 49.49 -157.05 -108.71
C GLU A 684 48.53 -156.23 -109.58
N ILE A 685 48.42 -156.53 -110.88
CA ILE A 685 47.54 -155.80 -111.81
C ILE A 685 46.05 -155.98 -111.43
N GLU A 686 45.61 -157.20 -111.09
CA GLU A 686 44.23 -157.46 -110.65
C GLU A 686 43.94 -156.83 -109.26
N GLN A 687 44.93 -156.83 -108.36
CA GLN A 687 44.80 -156.15 -107.07
C GLN A 687 44.67 -154.62 -107.25
N LYS A 688 45.45 -154.01 -108.16
CA LYS A 688 45.39 -152.56 -108.41
C LYS A 688 44.13 -152.11 -109.12
N GLN A 689 43.52 -152.92 -110.00
CA GLN A 689 42.20 -152.61 -110.55
C GLN A 689 41.14 -152.49 -109.44
N ASN A 690 41.10 -153.42 -108.49
CA ASN A 690 40.17 -153.39 -107.36
C ASN A 690 40.42 -152.20 -106.41
N GLU A 691 41.69 -151.84 -106.14
CA GLU A 691 42.02 -150.62 -105.39
C GLU A 691 41.50 -149.34 -106.08
N ILE A 692 41.60 -149.25 -107.41
CA ILE A 692 41.17 -148.08 -108.17
C ILE A 692 39.65 -147.89 -108.08
N GLU A 693 38.87 -148.96 -108.21
CA GLU A 693 37.40 -148.95 -108.05
C GLU A 693 36.99 -148.46 -106.65
N ALA A 694 37.66 -148.95 -105.60
CA ALA A 694 37.44 -148.54 -104.21
C ALA A 694 37.81 -147.06 -103.98
N ARG A 695 38.96 -146.60 -104.51
CA ARG A 695 39.37 -145.18 -104.47
C ARG A 695 38.37 -144.28 -105.19
N LYS A 696 37.78 -144.72 -106.31
CA LYS A 696 36.74 -143.98 -107.07
C LYS A 696 35.49 -143.74 -106.23
N LYS A 697 35.04 -144.73 -105.45
CA LYS A 697 33.93 -144.59 -104.50
C LYS A 697 34.29 -143.65 -103.34
N LYS A 698 35.47 -143.81 -102.73
CA LYS A 698 35.93 -142.94 -101.61
C LYS A 698 36.11 -141.47 -102.05
N SER A 699 36.57 -141.23 -103.28
CA SER A 699 36.70 -139.89 -103.87
C SER A 699 35.35 -139.19 -104.03
N LYS A 700 34.28 -139.89 -104.44
CA LYS A 700 32.92 -139.31 -104.46
C LYS A 700 32.45 -138.89 -103.07
N ALA A 701 32.63 -139.75 -102.06
CA ALA A 701 32.23 -139.45 -100.68
C ALA A 701 32.96 -138.21 -100.11
N LEU A 702 34.28 -138.13 -100.31
CA LEU A 702 35.08 -136.96 -99.91
C LEU A 702 34.64 -135.68 -100.62
N LYS A 703 34.21 -135.76 -101.90
CA LYS A 703 33.73 -134.59 -102.64
C LYS A 703 32.39 -134.06 -102.10
N THR A 704 31.51 -134.93 -101.61
CA THR A 704 30.30 -134.50 -100.88
C THR A 704 30.67 -133.85 -99.55
N GLN A 705 31.52 -134.50 -98.73
CA GLN A 705 31.95 -133.97 -97.43
C GLN A 705 32.65 -132.60 -97.55
N LEU A 706 33.43 -132.37 -98.61
CA LEU A 706 34.04 -131.07 -98.90
C LEU A 706 32.98 -130.00 -99.24
N SER A 707 31.92 -130.37 -99.96
CA SER A 707 30.80 -129.47 -100.24
C SER A 707 30.06 -129.08 -98.96
N ASP A 708 29.75 -130.06 -98.10
CA ASP A 708 29.08 -129.81 -96.82
C ASP A 708 29.92 -128.95 -95.87
N ALA A 709 31.24 -129.15 -95.88
CA ALA A 709 32.19 -128.34 -95.11
C ALA A 709 32.24 -126.89 -95.60
N LEU A 710 32.25 -126.66 -96.92
CA LEU A 710 32.23 -125.31 -97.51
C LEU A 710 30.95 -124.55 -97.15
N THR A 711 29.77 -125.21 -97.24
CA THR A 711 28.49 -124.60 -96.84
C THR A 711 28.51 -124.18 -95.36
N LYS A 712 29.02 -125.05 -94.46
CA LYS A 712 29.15 -124.71 -93.02
C LYS A 712 30.10 -123.53 -92.78
N LEU A 713 31.23 -123.48 -93.49
CA LEU A 713 32.19 -122.38 -93.39
C LEU A 713 31.58 -121.05 -93.84
N GLN A 714 30.74 -121.07 -94.87
CA GLN A 714 30.02 -119.90 -95.36
C GLN A 714 28.94 -119.41 -94.38
N ASN A 715 28.20 -120.33 -93.73
CA ASN A 715 27.23 -119.97 -92.70
C ASN A 715 27.90 -119.34 -91.48
N ILE A 716 28.95 -119.97 -90.94
CA ILE A 716 29.74 -119.45 -89.80
C ILE A 716 30.30 -118.06 -90.12
N LYS A 717 30.68 -117.80 -91.38
CA LYS A 717 31.12 -116.47 -91.79
C LYS A 717 29.98 -115.45 -91.75
N SER A 718 28.75 -115.80 -92.18
CA SER A 718 27.58 -114.90 -92.06
C SER A 718 27.30 -114.55 -90.60
N GLU A 719 27.25 -115.56 -89.72
CA GLU A 719 27.03 -115.39 -88.28
C GLU A 719 28.11 -114.50 -87.63
N ARG A 720 29.38 -114.66 -88.05
CA ARG A 720 30.51 -113.82 -87.63
C ARG A 720 30.36 -112.38 -88.13
N ASP A 721 30.00 -112.19 -89.40
CA ASP A 721 29.91 -110.86 -90.01
C ASP A 721 28.67 -110.08 -89.48
N GLU A 722 27.59 -110.79 -89.12
CA GLU A 722 26.41 -110.25 -88.41
C GLU A 722 26.75 -109.83 -86.97
N THR A 723 27.44 -110.67 -86.20
CA THR A 723 27.86 -110.34 -84.83
C THR A 723 28.93 -109.25 -84.79
N GLU A 724 29.83 -109.18 -85.78
CA GLU A 724 30.80 -108.08 -85.91
C GLU A 724 30.10 -106.73 -86.14
N ASN A 725 28.95 -106.71 -86.82
CA ASN A 725 28.17 -105.48 -87.02
C ASN A 725 27.36 -105.10 -85.78
N GLN A 726 26.71 -106.06 -85.11
CA GLN A 726 26.01 -105.80 -83.83
C GLN A 726 26.95 -105.20 -82.76
N LEU A 727 28.20 -105.68 -82.69
CA LEU A 727 29.21 -105.12 -81.79
C LEU A 727 29.64 -103.69 -82.19
N LYS A 728 29.72 -103.36 -83.49
CA LYS A 728 30.01 -101.98 -83.94
C LYS A 728 28.88 -101.02 -83.60
N ASP A 729 27.63 -101.44 -83.78
CA ASP A 729 26.45 -100.62 -83.47
C ASP A 729 26.35 -100.36 -81.96
N GLU A 730 26.61 -101.35 -81.11
CA GLU A 730 26.63 -101.18 -79.65
C GLU A 730 27.83 -100.32 -79.19
N VAL A 731 29.01 -100.47 -79.79
CA VAL A 731 30.15 -99.57 -79.54
C VAL A 731 29.80 -98.13 -79.92
N ALA A 732 29.21 -97.88 -81.09
CA ALA A 732 28.78 -96.55 -81.51
C ALA A 732 27.72 -95.95 -80.56
N ARG A 733 26.77 -96.78 -80.08
CA ARG A 733 25.75 -96.38 -79.09
C ARG A 733 26.40 -95.99 -77.75
N LEU A 734 27.35 -96.79 -77.26
CA LEU A 734 28.06 -96.54 -76.01
C LEU A 734 28.99 -95.31 -76.11
N THR A 735 29.69 -95.11 -77.22
CA THR A 735 30.45 -93.87 -77.48
C THR A 735 29.55 -92.65 -77.43
N THR A 736 28.43 -92.66 -78.16
CA THR A 736 27.46 -91.55 -78.18
C THR A 736 26.91 -91.26 -76.77
N GLN A 737 26.63 -92.29 -75.98
CA GLN A 737 26.17 -92.15 -74.60
C GLN A 737 27.27 -91.57 -73.68
N ASN A 738 28.53 -91.94 -73.89
CA ASN A 738 29.66 -91.43 -73.12
C ASN A 738 29.98 -89.96 -73.44
N ASP A 739 29.85 -89.55 -74.71
CA ASP A 739 29.97 -88.15 -75.13
C ASP A 739 28.89 -87.27 -74.47
N GLN A 740 27.62 -87.75 -74.44
CA GLN A 740 26.53 -87.07 -73.74
C GLN A 740 26.75 -86.97 -72.21
N LEU A 741 27.26 -88.03 -71.58
CA LEU A 741 27.62 -88.02 -70.16
C LEU A 741 28.82 -87.11 -69.85
N THR A 742 29.73 -86.94 -70.81
CA THR A 742 30.87 -86.02 -70.72
C THR A 742 30.42 -84.56 -70.86
N GLU A 743 29.50 -84.25 -71.79
CA GLU A 743 28.98 -82.89 -71.96
C GLU A 743 28.10 -82.45 -70.78
N THR A 744 27.26 -83.34 -70.26
CA THR A 744 26.47 -83.07 -69.04
C THR A 744 27.36 -82.86 -67.81
N ASN A 745 28.42 -83.67 -67.64
CA ASN A 745 29.46 -83.41 -66.63
C ASN A 745 30.09 -82.02 -66.79
N ARG A 746 30.37 -81.60 -68.03
CA ARG A 746 30.97 -80.29 -68.33
C ARG A 746 30.02 -79.13 -67.99
N LYS A 747 28.72 -79.29 -68.26
CA LYS A 747 27.67 -78.33 -67.89
C LYS A 747 27.51 -78.21 -66.37
N MET A 748 27.35 -79.33 -65.66
CA MET A 748 27.26 -79.35 -64.19
C MET A 748 28.50 -78.75 -63.53
N LYS A 749 29.71 -78.97 -64.07
CA LYS A 749 30.94 -78.34 -63.56
C LYS A 749 30.99 -76.83 -63.78
N ALA A 750 30.39 -76.32 -64.86
CA ALA A 750 30.27 -74.88 -65.10
C ALA A 750 29.24 -74.24 -64.15
N GLU A 751 28.06 -74.85 -64.00
CA GLU A 751 27.02 -74.43 -63.07
C GLU A 751 27.51 -74.43 -61.61
N LEU A 752 28.24 -75.47 -61.19
CA LEU A 752 28.82 -75.56 -59.85
C LEU A 752 29.93 -74.53 -59.62
N LYS A 753 30.66 -74.12 -60.66
CA LYS A 753 31.59 -72.97 -60.56
C LYS A 753 30.82 -71.66 -60.38
N ASP A 754 29.82 -71.40 -61.23
CA ASP A 754 29.04 -70.16 -61.21
C ASP A 754 28.28 -69.97 -59.88
N VAL A 755 27.74 -71.05 -59.31
CA VAL A 755 27.13 -71.05 -57.95
C VAL A 755 28.17 -70.76 -56.86
N LYS A 756 29.42 -71.21 -57.00
CA LYS A 756 30.51 -70.85 -56.05
C LYS A 756 30.94 -69.41 -56.19
N ASP A 757 31.10 -68.91 -57.42
CA ASP A 757 31.44 -67.50 -57.67
C ASP A 757 30.37 -66.58 -57.06
N ARG A 758 29.09 -66.92 -57.23
CA ARG A 758 27.94 -66.22 -56.61
C ARG A 758 27.82 -66.39 -55.09
N LEU A 759 28.37 -67.47 -54.51
CA LEU A 759 28.42 -67.63 -53.06
C LEU A 759 29.42 -66.65 -52.45
N ILE A 760 30.63 -66.59 -53.02
CA ILE A 760 31.70 -65.67 -52.59
C ILE A 760 31.23 -64.21 -52.71
N GLU A 761 30.57 -63.84 -53.82
CA GLU A 761 29.97 -62.50 -53.97
C GLU A 761 28.96 -62.17 -52.85
N LYS A 762 28.26 -63.17 -52.30
CA LYS A 762 27.30 -62.98 -51.19
C LYS A 762 27.96 -63.01 -49.83
N GLU A 763 29.10 -63.69 -49.67
CA GLU A 763 29.93 -63.66 -48.47
C GLU A 763 30.59 -62.27 -48.33
N ASP A 764 31.25 -61.76 -49.38
CA ASP A 764 31.83 -60.40 -49.44
C ASP A 764 30.79 -59.31 -49.10
N LEU A 765 29.59 -59.39 -49.68
CA LEU A 765 28.50 -58.42 -49.43
C LEU A 765 27.94 -58.49 -48.01
N LEU A 766 28.01 -59.66 -47.36
CA LEU A 766 27.53 -59.85 -45.99
C LEU A 766 28.56 -59.32 -44.98
N GLU A 767 29.85 -59.58 -45.22
CA GLU A 767 30.95 -59.02 -44.42
C GLU A 767 30.98 -57.48 -44.52
N GLN A 768 30.80 -56.91 -45.72
CA GLN A 768 30.60 -55.46 -45.89
C GLN A 768 29.36 -54.95 -45.14
N ALA A 769 28.24 -55.67 -45.17
CA ALA A 769 27.04 -55.26 -44.45
C ALA A 769 27.23 -55.29 -42.92
N GLN A 770 27.98 -56.26 -42.39
CA GLN A 770 28.34 -56.32 -40.97
C GLN A 770 29.23 -55.14 -40.57
N HIS A 771 30.27 -54.83 -41.34
CA HIS A 771 31.17 -53.71 -41.03
C HIS A 771 30.44 -52.35 -41.02
N ASN A 772 29.51 -52.13 -41.96
CA ASN A 772 28.64 -50.94 -41.99
C ASN A 772 27.64 -50.86 -40.81
N ILE A 773 27.36 -51.99 -40.13
CA ILE A 773 26.56 -52.01 -38.90
C ILE A 773 27.45 -51.68 -37.70
N GLU A 774 28.62 -52.30 -37.57
CA GLU A 774 29.59 -52.01 -36.50
C GLU A 774 30.01 -50.54 -36.48
N GLU A 775 30.31 -49.94 -37.63
CA GLU A 775 30.62 -48.51 -37.74
C GLU A 775 29.44 -47.64 -37.27
N ARG A 776 28.19 -48.03 -37.58
CA ARG A 776 26.99 -47.31 -37.11
C ARG A 776 26.74 -47.45 -35.63
N GLU A 777 26.93 -48.64 -35.07
CA GLU A 777 26.79 -48.88 -33.63
C GLU A 777 27.82 -48.08 -32.83
N ALA A 778 29.08 -48.02 -33.31
CA ALA A 778 30.12 -47.17 -32.72
C ALA A 778 29.76 -45.67 -32.75
N ASN A 779 29.29 -45.14 -33.90
CA ASN A 779 28.87 -43.74 -34.01
C ASN A 779 27.66 -43.41 -33.10
N ILE A 780 26.69 -44.33 -32.97
CA ILE A 780 25.53 -44.16 -32.09
C ILE A 780 25.93 -44.14 -30.61
N GLU A 781 26.93 -44.94 -30.22
CA GLU A 781 27.44 -44.95 -28.84
C GLU A 781 28.26 -43.68 -28.54
N GLU A 782 29.04 -43.16 -29.48
CA GLU A 782 29.75 -41.87 -29.33
C GLU A 782 28.78 -40.68 -29.23
N GLU A 783 27.70 -40.65 -30.05
CA GLU A 783 26.61 -39.67 -29.90
C GLU A 783 25.90 -39.80 -28.53
N ARG A 784 25.74 -41.02 -28.01
CA ARG A 784 25.17 -41.28 -26.67
C ARG A 784 26.05 -40.74 -25.56
N GLU A 785 27.34 -41.07 -25.54
CA GLU A 785 28.27 -40.58 -24.52
C GLU A 785 28.34 -39.05 -24.52
N ALA A 786 28.38 -38.42 -25.71
CA ALA A 786 28.38 -36.96 -25.83
C ALA A 786 27.08 -36.32 -25.30
N TYR A 787 25.93 -36.93 -25.55
CA TYR A 787 24.63 -36.45 -25.04
C TYR A 787 24.49 -36.66 -23.53
N GLU A 788 24.96 -37.79 -23.00
CA GLU A 788 24.93 -38.10 -21.57
C GLU A 788 25.87 -37.18 -20.78
N GLN A 789 27.07 -36.90 -21.28
CA GLN A 789 27.97 -35.88 -20.71
C GLN A 789 27.36 -34.47 -20.73
N SER A 790 26.62 -34.10 -21.78
CA SER A 790 25.91 -32.82 -21.87
C SER A 790 24.81 -32.68 -20.81
N ILE A 791 24.03 -33.75 -20.58
CA ILE A 791 23.04 -33.82 -19.50
C ILE A 791 23.73 -33.75 -18.12
N GLN A 792 24.84 -34.47 -17.93
CA GLN A 792 25.61 -34.46 -16.69
C GLN A 792 26.05 -33.03 -16.31
N GLN A 793 26.63 -32.29 -17.26
CA GLN A 793 27.06 -30.90 -17.05
C GLN A 793 25.88 -29.96 -16.76
N GLN A 794 24.74 -30.12 -17.46
CA GLN A 794 23.55 -29.31 -17.19
C GLN A 794 22.98 -29.58 -15.79
N HIS A 795 23.00 -30.83 -15.32
CA HIS A 795 22.62 -31.16 -13.95
C HIS A 795 23.57 -30.54 -12.91
N GLU A 796 24.88 -30.67 -13.11
CA GLU A 796 25.90 -30.14 -12.19
C GLU A 796 25.87 -28.61 -12.10
N GLU A 797 25.65 -27.90 -13.22
CA GLU A 797 25.36 -26.46 -13.20
C GLU A 797 24.08 -26.12 -12.41
N LEU A 798 23.02 -26.93 -12.55
CA LEU A 798 21.71 -26.64 -11.96
C LEU A 798 21.69 -26.90 -10.45
N GLU A 799 22.37 -27.96 -9.98
CA GLU A 799 22.65 -28.19 -8.56
C GLU A 799 23.50 -27.06 -7.97
N THR A 800 24.56 -26.64 -8.68
CA THR A 800 25.43 -25.54 -8.24
C THR A 800 24.65 -24.22 -8.13
N LYS A 801 23.75 -23.90 -9.08
CA LYS A 801 22.87 -22.73 -9.00
C LYS A 801 21.90 -22.83 -7.82
N LEU A 802 21.24 -23.98 -7.65
CA LEU A 802 20.28 -24.21 -6.57
C LEU A 802 20.94 -24.11 -5.17
N ALA A 803 22.17 -24.62 -5.02
CA ALA A 803 22.93 -24.52 -3.77
C ALA A 803 23.28 -23.06 -3.42
N ASN A 804 23.73 -22.27 -4.41
CA ASN A 804 24.02 -20.84 -4.23
C ASN A 804 22.77 -20.03 -3.87
N ASP A 805 21.65 -20.26 -4.57
CA ASP A 805 20.36 -19.62 -4.25
C ASP A 805 19.90 -19.99 -2.82
N LEU A 806 20.02 -21.26 -2.43
CA LEU A 806 19.64 -21.72 -1.09
C LEU A 806 20.49 -21.03 0.00
N GLN A 807 21.81 -20.91 -0.20
CA GLN A 807 22.68 -20.17 0.72
C GLN A 807 22.30 -18.69 0.79
N GLN A 808 22.08 -18.03 -0.35
CA GLN A 808 21.69 -16.61 -0.38
C GLN A 808 20.35 -16.36 0.33
N GLN A 809 19.39 -17.29 0.22
CA GLN A 809 18.13 -17.22 0.97
C GLN A 809 18.33 -17.46 2.48
N GLN A 810 19.26 -18.33 2.89
CA GLN A 810 19.60 -18.51 4.32
C GLN A 810 20.24 -17.25 4.92
N GLU A 811 21.23 -16.65 4.24
CA GLU A 811 21.87 -15.40 4.66
C GLU A 811 20.86 -14.24 4.73
N THR A 812 19.95 -14.15 3.76
CA THR A 812 18.88 -13.13 3.73
C THR A 812 17.90 -13.32 4.89
N ASN A 813 17.49 -14.55 5.20
CA ASN A 813 16.63 -14.83 6.35
C ASN A 813 17.31 -14.49 7.67
N ALA A 814 18.57 -14.87 7.87
CA ALA A 814 19.33 -14.51 9.08
C ALA A 814 19.45 -12.99 9.28
N ALA A 815 19.64 -12.23 8.20
CA ALA A 815 19.65 -10.77 8.25
C ALA A 815 18.27 -10.18 8.62
N LEU A 816 17.18 -10.74 8.09
CA LEU A 816 15.80 -10.34 8.41
C LEU A 816 15.42 -10.67 9.85
N GLU A 817 15.81 -11.85 10.37
CA GLU A 817 15.61 -12.21 11.78
C GLU A 817 16.35 -11.26 12.72
N GLN A 818 17.59 -10.89 12.38
CA GLN A 818 18.36 -9.91 13.17
C GLN A 818 17.72 -8.51 13.16
N GLN A 819 17.09 -8.09 12.05
CA GLN A 819 16.28 -6.87 12.03
C GLN A 819 15.01 -7.01 12.89
N LEU A 820 14.30 -8.14 12.80
CA LEU A 820 13.12 -8.43 13.62
C LEU A 820 13.43 -8.40 15.12
N ALA A 821 14.58 -8.92 15.53
CA ALA A 821 15.05 -8.83 16.92
C ALA A 821 15.26 -7.37 17.36
N LYS A 822 15.94 -6.56 16.53
CA LYS A 822 16.16 -5.12 16.79
C LYS A 822 14.84 -4.34 16.89
N PHE A 823 13.88 -4.60 16.00
CA PHE A 823 12.56 -3.97 16.06
C PHE A 823 11.75 -4.40 17.30
N LYS A 824 11.78 -5.69 17.68
CA LYS A 824 11.15 -6.16 18.93
C LYS A 824 11.74 -5.48 20.16
N GLN A 825 13.07 -5.32 20.22
CA GLN A 825 13.75 -4.61 21.31
C GLN A 825 13.36 -3.12 21.36
N ALA A 826 13.31 -2.45 20.21
CA ALA A 826 12.89 -1.05 20.12
C ALA A 826 11.44 -0.86 20.60
N VAL A 827 10.50 -1.73 20.17
CA VAL A 827 9.10 -1.71 20.62
C VAL A 827 8.99 -1.95 22.13
N ALA A 828 9.77 -2.85 22.71
CA ALA A 828 9.78 -3.08 24.15
C ALA A 828 10.21 -1.83 24.95
N ILE A 829 11.31 -1.19 24.54
CA ILE A 829 11.80 0.06 25.15
C ILE A 829 10.76 1.19 24.99
N GLN A 830 10.12 1.27 23.84
CA GLN A 830 9.15 2.32 23.54
C GLN A 830 7.84 2.12 24.32
N ASN A 831 7.39 0.88 24.52
CA ASN A 831 6.25 0.55 25.38
C ASN A 831 6.55 0.86 26.87
N GLN A 832 7.76 0.55 27.36
CA GLN A 832 8.18 0.98 28.69
C GLN A 832 8.15 2.51 28.83
N THR A 833 8.71 3.23 27.85
CA THR A 833 8.72 4.70 27.82
C THR A 833 7.30 5.30 27.81
N ILE A 834 6.34 4.64 27.13
CA ILE A 834 4.93 5.03 27.15
C ILE A 834 4.35 4.85 28.55
N SER A 835 4.53 3.68 29.17
CA SER A 835 4.02 3.41 30.52
C SER A 835 4.61 4.35 31.58
N GLU A 836 5.91 4.66 31.51
CA GLU A 836 6.55 5.66 32.39
C GLU A 836 5.92 7.06 32.23
N ARG A 837 5.57 7.46 31.00
CA ARG A 837 4.90 8.73 30.73
C ARG A 837 3.43 8.73 31.14
N GLU A 838 2.70 7.65 30.94
CA GLU A 838 1.31 7.49 31.40
C GLU A 838 1.22 7.60 32.92
N ASN A 839 2.10 6.91 33.65
CA ASN A 839 2.24 7.03 35.10
C ASN A 839 2.55 8.48 35.52
N LYS A 840 3.43 9.19 34.79
CA LYS A 840 3.74 10.59 35.09
C LYS A 840 2.59 11.55 34.78
N ILE A 841 1.81 11.29 33.72
CA ILE A 841 0.59 12.06 33.39
C ILE A 841 -0.46 11.85 34.48
N ALA A 842 -0.74 10.61 34.88
CA ALA A 842 -1.69 10.30 35.94
C ALA A 842 -1.32 10.96 37.28
N GLN A 843 -0.02 10.98 37.63
CA GLN A 843 0.46 11.70 38.82
C GLN A 843 0.27 13.21 38.68
N LEU A 844 0.62 13.81 37.53
CA LEU A 844 0.44 15.26 37.31
C LEU A 844 -1.05 15.68 37.30
N GLN A 845 -1.94 14.83 36.77
CA GLN A 845 -3.39 15.04 36.87
C GLN A 845 -3.84 15.03 38.32
N LYS A 846 -3.42 14.04 39.12
CA LYS A 846 -3.71 13.95 40.55
C LYS A 846 -3.18 15.15 41.34
N ASP A 847 -1.98 15.63 41.02
CA ASP A 847 -1.38 16.81 41.65
C ASP A 847 -2.17 18.09 41.28
N SER A 848 -2.61 18.21 40.02
CA SER A 848 -3.49 19.30 39.55
C SER A 848 -4.86 19.29 40.24
N ASP A 849 -5.49 18.11 40.34
CA ASP A 849 -6.75 17.88 41.05
C ASP A 849 -6.68 18.34 42.52
N ILE A 850 -5.56 18.08 43.19
CA ILE A 850 -5.32 18.49 44.58
C ILE A 850 -5.12 20.02 44.66
N PHE A 851 -4.40 20.60 43.69
CA PHE A 851 -4.16 22.04 43.61
C PHE A 851 -5.44 22.83 43.33
N GLU A 852 -6.29 22.38 42.40
CA GLU A 852 -7.61 22.98 42.12
C GLU A 852 -8.55 22.88 43.34
N LYS A 853 -8.55 21.74 44.04
CA LYS A 853 -9.31 21.58 45.30
C LYS A 853 -8.79 22.50 46.41
N SER A 854 -7.48 22.77 46.46
CA SER A 854 -6.89 23.73 47.38
C SER A 854 -7.27 25.18 47.05
N ILE A 855 -7.19 25.58 45.77
CA ILE A 855 -7.60 26.92 45.31
C ILE A 855 -9.09 27.15 45.53
N THR A 856 -9.95 26.19 45.18
CA THR A 856 -11.41 26.34 45.36
C THR A 856 -11.80 26.40 46.83
N ALA A 857 -11.24 25.53 47.69
CA ALA A 857 -11.47 25.61 49.14
C ALA A 857 -10.98 26.95 49.74
N ARG A 858 -9.85 27.47 49.27
CA ARG A 858 -9.35 28.80 49.67
C ARG A 858 -10.29 29.92 49.19
N ALA A 859 -10.72 29.90 47.94
CA ALA A 859 -11.63 30.90 47.39
C ALA A 859 -13.01 30.87 48.08
N GLU A 860 -13.51 29.70 48.48
CA GLU A 860 -14.71 29.60 49.31
C GLU A 860 -14.51 30.20 50.71
N LEU A 861 -13.33 30.02 51.32
CA LEU A 861 -13.02 30.56 52.64
C LEU A 861 -12.85 32.08 52.60
N GLU A 862 -12.14 32.61 51.60
CA GLU A 862 -12.04 34.06 51.35
C GLU A 862 -13.43 34.66 51.05
N LYS A 863 -14.27 33.98 50.26
CA LYS A 863 -15.66 34.38 50.02
C LYS A 863 -16.50 34.40 51.32
N LYS A 864 -16.36 33.39 52.20
CA LYS A 864 -17.06 33.36 53.50
C LYS A 864 -16.63 34.52 54.39
N GLN A 865 -15.33 34.77 54.52
CA GLN A 865 -14.79 35.91 55.28
C GLN A 865 -15.28 37.27 54.74
N ILE A 866 -15.36 37.43 53.41
CA ILE A 866 -15.90 38.63 52.77
C ILE A 866 -17.40 38.79 53.08
N VAL A 867 -18.19 37.70 53.00
CA VAL A 867 -19.62 37.71 53.35
C VAL A 867 -19.82 38.04 54.83
N GLU A 868 -19.12 37.37 55.74
CA GLU A 868 -19.17 37.64 57.19
C GLU A 868 -18.81 39.11 57.50
N SER A 869 -17.81 39.68 56.81
CA SER A 869 -17.44 41.10 56.97
C SER A 869 -18.51 42.05 56.44
N TYR A 870 -19.19 41.73 55.34
CA TYR A 870 -20.30 42.53 54.83
C TYR A 870 -21.55 42.41 55.71
N GLU A 871 -21.89 41.21 56.17
CA GLU A 871 -23.00 40.98 57.11
C GLU A 871 -22.78 41.71 58.42
N LYS A 872 -21.55 41.70 58.97
CA LYS A 872 -21.18 42.49 60.14
C LYS A 872 -21.31 44.00 59.90
N ALA A 873 -20.82 44.50 58.76
CA ALA A 873 -20.96 45.91 58.41
C ALA A 873 -22.44 46.32 58.24
N ILE A 874 -23.26 45.48 57.61
CA ILE A 874 -24.71 45.68 57.47
C ILE A 874 -25.40 45.66 58.83
N ALA A 875 -25.01 44.76 59.75
CA ALA A 875 -25.54 44.71 61.11
C ALA A 875 -25.15 45.97 61.92
N GLU A 876 -23.91 46.43 61.82
CA GLU A 876 -23.45 47.67 62.46
C GLU A 876 -24.16 48.91 61.91
N ILE A 877 -24.32 49.03 60.59
CA ILE A 877 -25.10 50.10 59.95
C ILE A 877 -26.57 50.02 60.37
N THR A 878 -27.16 48.83 60.44
CA THR A 878 -28.56 48.63 60.87
C THR A 878 -28.74 49.03 62.34
N ALA A 879 -27.77 48.70 63.20
CA ALA A 879 -27.76 49.13 64.60
C ALA A 879 -27.64 50.66 64.72
N GLN A 880 -26.77 51.29 63.93
CA GLN A 880 -26.65 52.76 63.88
C GLN A 880 -27.94 53.42 63.38
N CYS A 881 -28.55 52.92 62.31
CA CYS A 881 -29.84 53.41 61.81
C CYS A 881 -30.96 53.27 62.85
N ASN A 882 -31.00 52.16 63.60
CA ASN A 882 -31.96 51.97 64.69
C ASN A 882 -31.68 52.90 65.89
N ALA A 883 -30.41 53.14 66.23
CA ALA A 883 -30.02 54.11 67.26
C ALA A 883 -30.40 55.54 66.85
N HIS A 884 -30.08 55.96 65.62
CA HIS A 884 -30.49 57.26 65.07
C HIS A 884 -32.01 57.40 65.00
N ARG A 885 -32.75 56.35 64.67
CA ARG A 885 -34.21 56.35 64.74
C ARG A 885 -34.72 56.57 66.17
N SER A 886 -34.15 55.85 67.15
CA SER A 886 -34.47 56.03 68.58
C SER A 886 -34.16 57.45 69.05
N ASP A 887 -33.02 58.03 68.65
CA ASP A 887 -32.68 59.42 68.96
C ASP A 887 -33.60 60.43 68.26
N VAL A 888 -34.03 60.19 67.01
CA VAL A 888 -35.02 61.03 66.32
C VAL A 888 -36.38 60.95 66.99
N GLU A 889 -36.82 59.77 67.42
CA GLU A 889 -38.07 59.58 68.19
C GLU A 889 -37.98 60.26 69.57
N ARG A 890 -36.83 60.14 70.26
CA ARG A 890 -36.54 60.83 71.53
C ARG A 890 -36.51 62.36 71.38
N LEU A 891 -35.77 62.88 70.40
CA LEU A 891 -35.67 64.31 70.10
C LEU A 891 -37.03 64.88 69.66
N SER A 892 -37.82 64.13 68.89
CA SER A 892 -39.20 64.53 68.54
C SER A 892 -40.10 64.60 69.79
N GLY A 893 -39.95 63.64 70.72
CA GLY A 893 -40.65 63.65 72.00
C GLY A 893 -40.21 64.79 72.94
N GLU A 894 -38.92 65.13 72.96
CA GLU A 894 -38.37 66.27 73.70
C GLU A 894 -38.78 67.61 73.08
N LEU A 895 -38.78 67.72 71.75
CA LEU A 895 -39.28 68.87 71.00
C LEU A 895 -40.77 69.08 71.26
N ALA A 896 -41.61 68.05 71.16
CA ALA A 896 -43.04 68.14 71.47
C ALA A 896 -43.31 68.57 72.93
N LYS A 897 -42.51 68.08 73.90
CA LYS A 897 -42.55 68.55 75.30
C LYS A 897 -42.13 70.02 75.42
N SER A 898 -41.11 70.45 74.67
CA SER A 898 -40.63 71.83 74.63
C SER A 898 -41.66 72.78 74.01
N GLU A 899 -42.22 72.43 72.85
CA GLU A 899 -43.31 73.18 72.22
C GLU A 899 -44.55 73.28 73.08
N LYS A 900 -44.87 72.23 73.85
CA LYS A 900 -45.95 72.30 74.83
C LYS A 900 -45.61 73.32 75.92
N LYS A 901 -44.43 73.24 76.54
CA LYS A 901 -43.98 74.25 77.53
C LYS A 901 -44.00 75.68 76.95
N VAL A 902 -43.62 75.87 75.69
CA VAL A 902 -43.67 77.17 75.00
C VAL A 902 -45.11 77.63 74.74
N ARG A 903 -46.04 76.73 74.40
CA ARG A 903 -47.47 77.04 74.29
C ARG A 903 -48.08 77.41 75.64
N ASP A 904 -47.80 76.62 76.68
CA ASP A 904 -48.28 76.84 78.05
C ASP A 904 -47.74 78.18 78.59
N ALA A 905 -46.44 78.47 78.39
CA ALA A 905 -45.83 79.75 78.73
C ALA A 905 -46.44 80.94 77.94
N LYS A 906 -46.73 80.78 76.64
CA LYS A 906 -47.44 81.80 75.85
C LYS A 906 -48.86 82.04 76.36
N GLN A 907 -49.59 81.01 76.81
CA GLN A 907 -50.89 81.18 77.46
C GLN A 907 -50.77 81.91 78.80
N ILE A 908 -49.77 81.59 79.62
CA ILE A 908 -49.50 82.29 80.88
C ILE A 908 -49.20 83.78 80.60
N VAL A 909 -48.31 84.10 79.66
CA VAL A 909 -48.00 85.49 79.28
C VAL A 909 -49.25 86.23 78.75
N LEU A 910 -50.11 85.57 77.97
CA LEU A 910 -51.38 86.16 77.52
C LEU A 910 -52.36 86.39 78.68
N LYS A 911 -52.40 85.50 79.67
CA LYS A 911 -53.20 85.67 80.89
C LYS A 911 -52.66 86.84 81.72
N THR A 912 -51.36 86.85 82.04
CA THR A 912 -50.71 87.94 82.78
C THR A 912 -50.87 89.29 82.07
N LYS A 913 -50.80 89.37 80.73
CA LYS A 913 -51.10 90.60 80.00
C LYS A 913 -52.57 91.06 80.15
N ARG A 914 -53.53 90.13 80.15
CA ARG A 914 -54.95 90.46 80.40
C ARG A 914 -55.19 90.92 81.83
N ASP A 915 -54.58 90.26 82.80
CA ASP A 915 -54.76 90.58 84.21
C ASP A 915 -54.03 91.88 84.59
N ASN A 916 -52.85 92.17 84.01
CA ASN A 916 -52.20 93.48 84.08
C ASN A 916 -53.06 94.59 83.44
N ALA A 917 -53.66 94.35 82.26
CA ALA A 917 -54.57 95.30 81.62
C ALA A 917 -55.93 95.48 82.35
N LYS A 918 -56.28 94.61 83.30
CA LYS A 918 -57.35 94.88 84.29
C LYS A 918 -56.83 95.75 85.42
N ALA A 919 -55.70 95.36 86.03
CA ALA A 919 -55.07 96.11 87.12
C ALA A 919 -54.78 97.57 86.73
N GLU A 920 -54.32 97.84 85.51
CA GLU A 920 -54.15 99.20 84.97
C GLU A 920 -55.46 99.99 84.83
N LYS A 921 -56.59 99.32 84.55
CA LYS A 921 -57.93 99.96 84.51
C LYS A 921 -58.49 100.20 85.90
N GLU A 922 -58.31 99.24 86.80
CA GLU A 922 -58.70 99.35 88.21
C GLU A 922 -57.89 100.46 88.90
N LEU A 923 -56.58 100.55 88.64
CA LEU A 923 -55.70 101.63 89.10
C LEU A 923 -56.20 102.99 88.58
N LYS A 924 -56.48 103.13 87.28
CA LYS A 924 -57.01 104.38 86.72
C LYS A 924 -58.38 104.75 87.29
N SER A 925 -59.27 103.78 87.51
CA SER A 925 -60.55 104.02 88.17
C SER A 925 -60.36 104.49 89.62
N MET A 926 -59.37 103.95 90.34
CA MET A 926 -58.99 104.40 91.68
C MET A 926 -58.36 105.81 91.66
N GLU A 927 -57.51 106.13 90.69
CA GLU A 927 -56.94 107.47 90.51
C GLU A 927 -58.02 108.50 90.17
N GLU A 928 -58.98 108.17 89.30
CA GLU A 928 -60.12 109.02 88.98
C GLU A 928 -61.03 109.24 90.20
N GLN A 929 -61.34 108.17 90.95
CA GLN A 929 -62.12 108.27 92.19
C GLN A 929 -61.39 109.11 93.25
N PHE A 930 -60.11 108.86 93.51
CA PHE A 930 -59.31 109.61 94.48
C PHE A 930 -59.17 111.09 94.11
N ASN A 931 -59.02 111.42 92.82
CA ASN A 931 -59.05 112.81 92.37
C ASN A 931 -60.44 113.47 92.52
N ARG A 932 -61.52 112.69 92.45
CA ARG A 932 -62.89 113.16 92.66
C ARG A 932 -63.18 113.41 94.14
N GLU A 933 -62.75 112.50 95.01
CA GLU A 933 -62.80 112.63 96.47
C GLU A 933 -61.92 113.79 96.95
N LYS A 934 -60.69 113.94 96.44
CA LYS A 934 -59.82 115.08 96.71
C LYS A 934 -60.51 116.41 96.37
N LYS A 935 -61.12 116.54 95.19
CA LYS A 935 -61.86 117.75 94.80
C LYS A 935 -63.10 118.00 95.66
N LEU A 936 -63.78 116.94 96.11
CA LEU A 936 -64.90 117.05 97.07
C LEU A 936 -64.40 117.54 98.44
N HIS A 937 -63.28 117.02 98.94
CA HIS A 937 -62.66 117.46 100.18
C HIS A 937 -62.13 118.90 100.10
N GLU A 938 -61.45 119.29 99.01
CA GLU A 938 -61.01 120.67 98.78
C GLU A 938 -62.20 121.65 98.75
N SER A 939 -63.30 121.26 98.09
CA SER A 939 -64.55 122.05 98.05
C SER A 939 -65.22 122.13 99.44
N ALA A 940 -65.29 121.03 100.17
CA ALA A 940 -65.84 120.99 101.52
C ALA A 940 -65.02 121.83 102.51
N LEU A 941 -63.68 121.76 102.44
CA LEU A 941 -62.79 122.56 103.27
C LEU A 941 -62.96 124.06 102.98
N LYS A 942 -63.08 124.43 101.69
CA LYS A 942 -63.30 125.81 101.27
C LYS A 942 -64.67 126.35 101.70
N ASN A 943 -65.72 125.53 101.62
CA ASN A 943 -67.05 125.90 102.15
C ASN A 943 -67.03 126.03 103.68
N ALA A 944 -66.30 125.17 104.39
CA ALA A 944 -66.12 125.28 105.85
C ALA A 944 -65.36 126.56 106.22
N GLN A 945 -64.32 126.92 105.46
CA GLN A 945 -63.59 128.19 105.62
C GLN A 945 -64.52 129.40 105.42
N ILE A 946 -65.27 129.46 104.31
CA ILE A 946 -66.24 130.54 104.04
C ILE A 946 -67.29 130.63 105.16
N THR A 947 -67.76 129.49 105.68
CA THR A 947 -68.72 129.44 106.79
C THR A 947 -68.10 129.96 108.10
N ALA A 948 -66.82 129.67 108.37
CA ALA A 948 -66.11 130.22 109.52
C ALA A 948 -65.87 131.73 109.39
N GLU A 949 -65.43 132.21 108.23
CA GLU A 949 -65.23 133.63 107.91
C GLU A 949 -66.53 134.43 108.05
N ALA A 950 -67.66 133.91 107.59
CA ALA A 950 -68.98 134.50 107.80
C ALA A 950 -69.36 134.59 109.29
N ASN A 951 -69.16 133.51 110.06
CA ASN A 951 -69.42 133.49 111.51
C ASN A 951 -68.54 134.48 112.29
N PHE A 952 -67.26 134.62 111.95
CA PHE A 952 -66.38 135.62 112.57
C PHE A 952 -66.78 137.05 112.18
N THR A 953 -67.18 137.27 110.92
CA THR A 953 -67.68 138.57 110.45
C THR A 953 -68.96 138.99 111.18
N GLN A 954 -69.89 138.05 111.40
CA GLN A 954 -71.08 138.30 112.21
C GLN A 954 -70.71 138.71 113.65
N LYS A 955 -69.84 137.96 114.33
CA LYS A 955 -69.39 138.29 115.70
C LYS A 955 -68.73 139.66 115.81
N ILE A 956 -67.95 140.06 114.80
CA ILE A 956 -67.34 141.41 114.75
C ILE A 956 -68.43 142.50 114.69
N ASN A 957 -69.50 142.28 113.91
CA ASN A 957 -70.61 143.23 113.81
C ASN A 957 -71.46 143.28 115.09
N GLU A 958 -71.71 142.14 115.75
CA GLU A 958 -72.39 142.09 117.06
C GLU A 958 -71.62 142.86 118.15
N VAL A 959 -70.28 142.74 118.18
CA VAL A 959 -69.43 143.48 119.13
C VAL A 959 -69.47 144.98 118.84
N LYS A 960 -69.42 145.40 117.56
CA LYS A 960 -69.57 146.82 117.17
C LYS A 960 -70.91 147.40 117.60
N SER A 961 -72.02 146.66 117.43
CA SER A 961 -73.35 147.11 117.86
C SER A 961 -73.41 147.35 119.37
N LYS A 962 -72.88 146.41 120.17
CA LYS A 962 -72.87 146.53 121.64
C LYS A 962 -72.06 147.74 122.12
N ALA A 963 -70.93 148.04 121.47
CA ALA A 963 -70.11 149.21 121.79
C ALA A 963 -70.83 150.55 121.48
N GLU A 964 -71.62 150.62 120.39
CA GLU A 964 -72.46 151.78 120.10
C GLU A 964 -73.59 151.96 121.13
N ASP A 965 -74.23 150.87 121.56
CA ASP A 965 -75.28 150.92 122.58
C ASP A 965 -74.74 151.35 123.96
N GLU A 966 -73.55 150.91 124.35
CA GLU A 966 -72.87 151.38 125.57
C GLU A 966 -72.45 152.85 125.47
N ARG A 967 -71.94 153.29 124.31
CA ARG A 967 -71.62 154.71 124.05
C ARG A 967 -72.86 155.59 124.23
N ARG A 968 -74.01 155.18 123.70
CA ARG A 968 -75.30 155.89 123.86
C ARG A 968 -75.77 155.94 125.33
N LYS A 969 -75.61 154.86 126.09
CA LYS A 969 -75.92 154.85 127.53
C LYS A 969 -75.08 155.85 128.31
N LEU A 970 -73.76 155.89 128.05
CA LEU A 970 -72.86 156.87 128.69
C LEU A 970 -73.25 158.32 128.38
N PHE A 971 -73.73 158.61 127.16
CA PHE A 971 -74.21 159.94 126.82
C PHE A 971 -75.50 160.31 127.57
N ALA A 972 -76.44 159.37 127.68
CA ALA A 972 -77.70 159.58 128.40
C ALA A 972 -77.50 159.81 129.92
N VAL A 973 -76.54 159.13 130.54
CA VAL A 973 -76.20 159.33 131.97
C VAL A 973 -75.74 160.77 132.23
N ALA A 974 -74.77 161.30 131.47
CA ALA A 974 -74.30 162.67 131.69
C ALA A 974 -75.35 163.74 131.37
N ALA A 975 -76.23 163.49 130.38
CA ALA A 975 -77.37 164.37 130.10
C ALA A 975 -78.40 164.40 131.26
N THR A 976 -78.47 163.34 132.06
CA THR A 976 -79.33 163.25 133.25
C THR A 976 -78.70 163.98 134.44
N GLU A 977 -77.44 163.71 134.76
CA GLU A 977 -76.72 164.30 135.90
C GLU A 977 -76.50 165.82 135.73
N PHE A 978 -76.17 166.27 134.51
CA PHE A 978 -75.92 167.68 134.20
C PHE A 978 -77.16 168.37 133.59
N ASN A 979 -78.38 168.02 134.02
CA ASN A 979 -79.61 168.50 133.36
C ASN A 979 -79.72 170.03 133.27
N MET A 980 -79.19 170.78 134.26
CA MET A 980 -79.19 172.25 134.26
C MET A 980 -78.31 172.89 133.16
N PHE A 981 -77.49 172.09 132.45
CA PHE A 981 -76.69 172.50 131.29
C PHE A 981 -77.17 171.85 129.97
N PHE A 982 -78.12 170.92 130.05
CA PHE A 982 -78.71 170.20 128.92
C PHE A 982 -80.09 170.77 128.59
N ASN A 983 -80.40 170.91 127.30
CA ASN A 983 -81.74 171.29 126.86
C ASN A 983 -82.45 170.04 126.32
N ALA A 984 -83.58 169.67 126.91
CA ALA A 984 -84.34 168.46 126.59
C ALA A 984 -84.90 168.40 125.15
N THR A 985 -84.68 169.44 124.33
CA THR A 985 -85.00 169.47 122.89
C THR A 985 -83.79 169.19 121.97
N GLU A 986 -82.57 169.04 122.48
CA GLU A 986 -81.39 168.63 121.69
C GLU A 986 -81.26 167.09 121.66
N GLN A 987 -80.88 166.52 120.52
CA GLN A 987 -80.61 165.07 120.43
C GLN A 987 -79.34 164.69 121.21
N ILE A 988 -79.37 163.53 121.89
CA ILE A 988 -78.24 163.00 122.66
C ILE A 988 -77.28 162.28 121.71
N ASP A 989 -76.23 162.98 121.30
CA ASP A 989 -75.13 162.48 120.47
C ASP A 989 -73.78 162.86 121.11
N GLU A 990 -72.66 162.51 120.46
CA GLU A 990 -71.33 162.83 121.01
C GLU A 990 -71.04 164.34 121.05
N ARG A 991 -71.72 165.13 120.21
CA ARG A 991 -71.55 166.58 120.09
C ARG A 991 -72.32 167.32 121.18
N SER A 992 -73.57 166.92 121.45
CA SER A 992 -74.34 167.44 122.58
C SER A 992 -73.73 166.98 123.91
N TYR A 993 -73.27 165.73 124.03
CA TYR A 993 -72.49 165.27 125.19
C TYR A 993 -71.28 166.18 125.50
N LYS A 994 -70.45 166.45 124.48
CA LYS A 994 -69.30 167.36 124.62
C LYS A 994 -69.73 168.79 125.01
N ASN A 995 -70.81 169.31 124.43
CA ASN A 995 -71.38 170.61 124.81
C ASN A 995 -71.88 170.65 126.27
N ILE A 996 -72.52 169.59 126.78
CA ILE A 996 -73.00 169.51 128.16
C ILE A 996 -71.82 169.60 129.14
N ILE A 997 -70.80 168.77 128.94
CA ILE A 997 -69.57 168.77 129.75
C ILE A 997 -68.86 170.13 129.69
N GLN A 998 -68.82 170.78 128.51
CA GLN A 998 -68.15 172.06 128.33
C GLN A 998 -68.92 173.25 128.94
N LYS A 999 -70.26 173.21 128.94
CA LYS A 999 -71.13 174.15 129.69
C LYS A 999 -70.95 173.97 131.20
N ALA A 1000 -71.03 172.74 131.70
CA ALA A 1000 -70.84 172.41 133.11
C ALA A 1000 -69.46 172.86 133.63
N LYS A 1001 -68.39 172.62 132.85
CA LYS A 1001 -67.05 173.15 133.14
C LYS A 1001 -67.04 174.68 133.25
N SER A 1002 -67.66 175.38 132.30
CA SER A 1002 -67.68 176.85 132.27
C SER A 1002 -68.37 177.45 133.50
N GLU A 1003 -69.45 176.82 133.98
CA GLU A 1003 -70.14 177.25 135.19
C GLU A 1003 -69.34 176.90 136.47
N LEU A 1004 -68.69 175.74 136.52
CA LEU A 1004 -67.83 175.38 137.65
C LEU A 1004 -66.60 176.31 137.75
N GLU A 1005 -66.05 176.75 136.62
CA GLU A 1005 -65.08 177.84 136.57
C GLU A 1005 -65.66 179.19 137.04
N ARG A 1006 -66.92 179.51 136.72
CA ARG A 1006 -67.60 180.74 137.18
C ARG A 1006 -67.77 180.73 138.70
N LEU A 1007 -68.23 179.63 139.27
CA LEU A 1007 -68.38 179.44 140.71
C LEU A 1007 -67.02 179.49 141.43
N SER A 1008 -65.99 178.82 140.90
CA SER A 1008 -64.63 178.88 141.44
C SER A 1008 -64.04 180.29 141.41
N LYS A 1009 -64.28 181.07 140.35
CA LYS A 1009 -63.90 182.49 140.26
C LYS A 1009 -64.68 183.36 141.26
N SER A 1010 -65.96 183.04 141.52
CA SER A 1010 -66.79 183.71 142.53
C SER A 1010 -66.29 183.46 143.95
N ASP A 1011 -66.02 182.20 144.33
CA ASP A 1011 -65.42 181.85 145.62
C ASP A 1011 -64.06 182.55 145.80
N SER A 1012 -63.22 182.51 144.75
CA SER A 1012 -61.93 183.21 144.70
C SER A 1012 -62.02 184.75 144.74
N ALA A 1013 -63.21 185.33 144.59
CA ALA A 1013 -63.48 186.76 144.77
C ALA A 1013 -64.00 187.04 146.19
N ILE A 1014 -64.96 186.25 146.68
CA ILE A 1014 -65.48 186.32 148.05
C ILE A 1014 -64.33 186.17 149.06
N ARG A 1015 -63.51 185.12 148.93
CA ARG A 1015 -62.29 184.90 149.73
C ARG A 1015 -61.38 186.13 149.81
N ARG A 1016 -61.26 186.91 148.73
CA ARG A 1016 -60.44 188.14 148.70
C ARG A 1016 -61.12 189.32 149.37
N MET A 1017 -62.45 189.43 149.33
CA MET A 1017 -63.18 190.50 150.02
C MET A 1017 -63.17 190.33 151.55
N VAL A 1018 -63.22 189.10 152.05
CA VAL A 1018 -63.09 188.79 153.50
C VAL A 1018 -61.67 188.47 153.95
N GLY A 1019 -60.65 188.82 153.15
CA GLY A 1019 -59.24 188.68 153.54
C GLY A 1019 -58.75 187.26 153.84
N ALA A 1020 -59.47 186.23 153.36
CA ALA A 1020 -59.31 184.85 153.78
C ALA A 1020 -57.89 184.30 153.51
N GLY A 1021 -57.23 183.80 154.56
CA GLY A 1021 -55.94 183.14 154.44
C GLY A 1021 -56.03 181.85 153.63
N SER A 1022 -54.91 181.41 153.04
CA SER A 1022 -54.85 180.23 152.13
C SER A 1022 -55.17 178.87 152.77
N LYS A 1023 -55.50 178.84 154.07
CA LYS A 1023 -55.94 177.66 154.82
C LYS A 1023 -57.30 177.84 155.52
N GLN A 1024 -57.98 178.96 155.31
CA GLN A 1024 -59.26 179.29 155.92
C GLN A 1024 -60.42 178.86 155.01
N SER A 1025 -61.56 178.42 155.55
CA SER A 1025 -62.77 178.27 154.73
C SER A 1025 -63.26 179.64 154.25
N THR A 1026 -63.98 179.68 153.14
CA THR A 1026 -64.69 180.89 152.72
C THR A 1026 -65.71 181.28 153.80
N ASP A 1027 -66.38 180.28 154.38
CA ASP A 1027 -67.37 180.45 155.44
C ASP A 1027 -66.74 180.93 156.76
N ASP A 1028 -65.56 180.41 157.13
CA ASP A 1028 -64.81 180.84 158.33
C ASP A 1028 -64.40 182.32 158.25
N ALA A 1029 -63.99 182.77 157.06
CA ALA A 1029 -63.57 184.16 156.85
C ALA A 1029 -64.75 185.14 156.86
N VAL A 1030 -65.91 184.72 156.33
CA VAL A 1030 -67.17 185.46 156.48
C VAL A 1030 -67.61 185.51 157.94
N ALA A 1031 -67.47 184.39 158.68
CA ALA A 1031 -67.85 184.32 160.09
C ALA A 1031 -67.00 185.22 161.00
N GLN A 1032 -65.68 185.32 160.77
CA GLN A 1032 -64.83 186.24 161.53
C GLN A 1032 -65.20 187.71 161.32
N LEU A 1033 -65.57 188.11 160.09
CA LEU A 1033 -65.96 189.49 159.77
C LEU A 1033 -67.27 189.95 160.46
N MET A 1034 -68.02 189.03 161.06
CA MET A 1034 -69.32 189.30 161.69
C MET A 1034 -69.25 189.43 163.23
N MET A 1035 -68.07 189.36 163.86
CA MET A 1035 -67.90 189.43 165.32
C MET A 1035 -67.04 190.60 165.83
N GLU A 1036 -66.77 191.62 165.00
CA GLU A 1036 -66.14 192.89 165.43
C GLU A 1036 -67.16 194.05 165.59
N HIS A 1037 -68.44 193.74 165.85
CA HIS A 1037 -69.51 194.71 166.11
C HIS A 1037 -70.48 194.27 167.22
#